data_AF-A0A7K1YBH7-F1
#
_entry.id   AF-A0A7K1YBH7-F1
#
_cell.length_a   1.000
_cell.length_b   1.000
_cell.length_c   1.000
_cell.angle_alpha   90.00
_cell.angle_beta   90.00
_cell.angle_gamma   90.00
#
_symmetry.space_group_name_H-M   'P 1'
#
loop_
_entity.id
_entity.type
_entity.pdbx_description
1 polymer ?
#
loop_
_entity_poly.entity_id
_entity_poly.type
_entity_poly.pdbx_seq_one_letter_code
_entity_poly.pdbx_strand_id
1 'polypeptide(L)'
;MVYKLNKLYLHATIVKSNRMHLKSICYSLIFFFFITTNCYSQTLSSQNIQQVKVSQLSDQQVLQIWKQFEASGMSEAQATQILQQKGLPATEIDAFKQRLLKLQTSAKVPAKSSISKTDSNTFKRDTIKTASQQFNRKKSLVYGYDFFNNPNLKFEPNVRIATPAGYVLGPDDEVTVMLTGLNETTVTKKISPDGNLQIPYAGIVYLNGYTIDKATSIIRSKMAKVYPGLNSGATKLTVNLGNIRSIRVIIVGEAVQPGTYTVSSVSTLFNVLYLSGGPNQRGSLRNIEIIRGNRVIKTVDLYSFLQKGILEGNVHLSDQDVIRIPVYKKRVAIDGEIKRPGLYELKDTETLEDLINYAGGFSDLAYQATAKVYQVNDKERSVRDVPSGLYDRYVPKNADSVYFEPVLNRYSNRVTLEGAVYRPGTYELSPDLTVGQLIKKADGVREDAFLTNGYVKRTKPNLDKELVPFNIKDVLAGNNDVTLMREDSVVIVSNADLRDEMSVTIDGFVRSPGTFVFRRGMRLADIILMAGGFTNDAASHHVEISRLVKNKGDVFSNQLITSISLDVDSSLHTTGNESFGLEPLDYIYVPRSVNYHAIGNVAVKGEVLFPGDYTLQRRNETPIDVIKRAGGVTPTGSLENAVMYRNGILVNLDLTNKNSRATGMLLLPGDSVVIPRQTDFVEVSGAVNNPQMLRFRYKTFSYYINAAGGVKENARLKHAYVQYPNGTSKPVSTFLFFIHNYPKVLPGSKIMVPEKSPDLRFKLGFGEVSGIATALTALIGLIAVISK
;
A
#
# COMPACT_ATOMS: atom_id res chain seq x y z
N MET A 1 5.97 -50.92 13.04
CA MET A 1 5.87 -50.78 11.58
C MET A 1 4.43 -50.33 11.32
N VAL A 2 4.04 -49.06 11.27
CA VAL A 2 4.59 -47.83 10.67
C VAL A 2 4.56 -46.71 11.73
N TYR A 3 5.74 -46.30 12.19
CA TYR A 3 5.98 -45.22 13.17
C TYR A 3 7.37 -44.67 12.84
N LYS A 4 7.43 -43.64 11.99
CA LYS A 4 8.59 -42.76 11.69
C LYS A 4 8.40 -42.19 10.28
N LEU A 5 7.75 -41.04 10.18
CA LEU A 5 7.98 -40.00 9.17
C LEU A 5 6.97 -38.88 9.46
N ASN A 6 7.43 -37.63 9.44
CA ASN A 6 6.71 -36.39 9.78
C ASN A 6 6.65 -35.98 11.27
N LYS A 7 7.79 -36.10 11.96
CA LYS A 7 8.13 -35.26 13.12
C LYS A 7 9.47 -34.56 12.85
N LEU A 8 9.49 -33.67 11.86
CA LEU A 8 10.65 -32.84 11.54
C LEU A 8 10.29 -31.56 10.76
N TYR A 9 9.25 -30.83 11.17
CA TYR A 9 9.07 -29.42 10.86
C TYR A 9 8.35 -28.77 12.05
N LEU A 10 8.90 -27.64 12.55
CA LEU A 10 8.55 -26.92 13.79
C LEU A 10 8.95 -27.63 15.10
N HIS A 11 10.19 -27.44 15.56
CA HIS A 11 10.56 -27.20 16.98
C HIS A 11 12.07 -26.93 17.08
N ALA A 12 12.51 -25.73 16.70
CA ALA A 12 13.86 -25.24 16.98
C ALA A 12 13.94 -23.71 16.85
N THR A 13 13.24 -22.98 17.72
CA THR A 13 13.60 -21.60 18.05
C THR A 13 13.11 -21.34 19.48
N ILE A 14 13.99 -20.78 20.31
CA ILE A 14 13.87 -20.59 21.77
C ILE A 14 14.35 -21.80 22.59
N VAL A 15 15.67 -21.88 22.82
CA VAL A 15 16.34 -22.00 24.13
C VAL A 15 17.85 -22.09 23.85
N LYS A 16 18.55 -20.94 23.80
CA LYS A 16 19.96 -20.79 24.16
C LYS A 16 20.38 -19.32 24.04
N SER A 17 20.59 -18.70 25.19
CA SER A 17 21.65 -17.73 25.49
C SER A 17 21.14 -16.68 26.47
N ASN A 18 21.04 -17.11 27.72
CA ASN A 18 21.04 -16.23 28.87
C ASN A 18 22.08 -16.82 29.83
N ARG A 19 23.34 -16.38 29.71
CA ARG A 19 24.42 -16.50 30.71
C ARG A 19 25.70 -15.87 30.15
N MET A 20 25.83 -14.56 30.29
CA MET A 20 27.13 -13.91 30.54
C MET A 20 26.90 -12.70 31.43
N HIS A 21 27.04 -12.93 32.73
CA HIS A 21 27.51 -11.94 33.69
C HIS A 21 28.11 -12.67 34.88
N LEU A 22 29.04 -11.97 35.56
CA LEU A 22 29.75 -12.29 36.82
C LEU A 22 31.01 -13.18 36.64
N LYS A 23 32.24 -12.76 36.98
CA LYS A 23 32.80 -11.72 37.87
C LYS A 23 34.20 -11.34 37.34
N SER A 24 34.58 -10.07 37.19
CA SER A 24 34.89 -9.03 38.19
C SER A 24 36.34 -9.11 38.72
N ILE A 25 36.94 -7.92 38.89
CA ILE A 25 38.01 -7.54 39.86
C ILE A 25 39.40 -7.25 39.27
N CYS A 26 39.69 -5.93 39.29
CA CYS A 26 40.95 -5.25 39.63
C CYS A 26 42.20 -5.52 38.80
N TYR A 27 42.78 -4.47 38.24
CA TYR A 27 43.89 -3.71 38.83
C TYR A 27 43.98 -2.39 38.03
N SER A 28 43.68 -1.26 38.67
CA SER A 28 44.67 -0.41 39.36
C SER A 28 45.29 0.58 38.37
N LEU A 29 44.78 1.81 38.33
CA LEU A 29 45.21 2.94 39.17
C LEU A 29 46.41 3.67 38.55
N ILE A 30 46.26 5.00 38.58
CA ILE A 30 47.32 6.02 38.64
C ILE A 30 47.66 6.72 37.32
N PHE A 31 47.23 8.00 37.34
CA PHE A 31 47.91 9.20 36.87
C PHE A 31 47.98 9.48 35.37
N PHE A 32 48.01 10.72 34.89
CA PHE A 32 47.74 12.10 35.37
C PHE A 32 48.29 12.98 34.25
N PHE A 33 47.57 14.05 33.88
CA PHE A 33 48.10 15.25 33.19
C PHE A 33 48.72 15.08 31.78
N PHE A 34 48.70 16.00 30.80
CA PHE A 34 48.13 17.34 30.50
C PHE A 34 48.60 17.55 29.03
N ILE A 35 47.85 18.06 28.03
CA ILE A 35 47.65 19.47 27.67
C ILE A 35 46.69 19.53 26.47
N THR A 36 45.88 20.58 26.49
CA THR A 36 44.78 21.08 25.66
C THR A 36 45.05 21.43 24.18
N THR A 37 44.04 21.34 23.32
CA THR A 37 43.61 22.46 22.43
C THR A 37 42.09 22.51 22.25
N ASN A 38 41.56 23.73 22.25
CA ASN A 38 40.15 24.10 22.27
C ASN A 38 39.49 23.98 20.88
N CYS A 39 38.23 23.52 20.81
CA CYS A 39 37.31 23.94 19.76
C CYS A 39 35.98 24.32 20.41
N TYR A 40 35.66 25.62 20.39
CA TYR A 40 34.42 26.20 20.89
C TYR A 40 33.24 25.68 20.06
N SER A 41 32.31 24.97 20.68
CA SER A 41 30.93 24.90 20.18
C SER A 41 30.13 25.96 20.93
N GLN A 42 29.81 27.06 20.23
CA GLN A 42 28.91 28.07 20.75
C GLN A 42 27.50 27.49 20.84
N THR A 43 27.06 27.23 22.07
CA THR A 43 25.65 27.10 22.40
C THR A 43 25.00 28.47 22.27
N LEU A 44 23.98 28.61 21.41
CA LEU A 44 23.15 29.82 21.38
C LEU A 44 22.36 29.88 22.69
N SER A 45 22.83 30.69 23.62
CA SER A 45 22.05 31.15 24.77
C SER A 45 21.00 32.17 24.31
N SER A 46 19.89 32.20 25.03
CA SER A 46 18.67 32.98 24.78
C SER A 46 18.82 34.50 24.90
N GLN A 47 20.03 35.06 24.75
CA GLN A 47 20.30 36.49 24.94
C GLN A 47 20.67 37.26 23.66
N ASN A 48 20.82 36.63 22.49
CA ASN A 48 21.19 37.36 21.25
C ASN A 48 20.41 36.90 19.99
N ILE A 49 19.08 36.84 20.04
CA ILE A 49 18.24 36.57 18.85
C ILE A 49 18.24 37.77 17.87
N GLN A 50 18.56 38.98 18.34
CA GLN A 50 18.55 40.21 17.51
C GLN A 50 19.68 40.27 16.46
N GLN A 51 20.70 39.40 16.53
CA GLN A 51 21.84 39.39 15.62
C GLN A 51 21.88 38.19 14.67
N VAL A 52 20.86 37.31 14.69
CA VAL A 52 20.81 36.13 13.83
C VAL A 52 20.39 36.53 12.41
N LYS A 53 21.28 36.31 11.44
CA LYS A 53 20.97 36.43 10.01
C LYS A 53 20.52 35.09 9.44
N VAL A 54 19.35 35.04 8.82
CA VAL A 54 18.76 33.80 8.26
C VAL A 54 19.57 33.24 7.10
N SER A 55 20.40 34.07 6.45
CA SER A 55 21.38 33.64 5.46
C SER A 55 22.45 32.70 6.02
N GLN A 56 22.77 32.80 7.31
CA GLN A 56 23.81 31.99 7.97
C GLN A 56 23.28 30.65 8.51
N LEU A 57 21.96 30.44 8.49
CA LEU A 57 21.34 29.17 8.89
C LEU A 57 21.44 28.15 7.75
N SER A 58 21.72 26.89 8.10
CA SER A 58 21.60 25.78 7.16
C SER A 58 20.14 25.43 6.90
N ASP A 59 19.83 24.83 5.75
CA ASP A 59 18.45 24.45 5.41
C ASP A 59 17.86 23.44 6.43
N GLN A 60 18.71 22.60 7.03
CA GLN A 60 18.32 21.71 8.11
C GLN A 60 17.99 22.45 9.41
N GLN A 61 18.73 23.52 9.75
CA GLN A 61 18.44 24.35 10.92
C GLN A 61 17.13 25.13 10.73
N VAL A 62 16.89 25.68 9.53
CA VAL A 62 15.61 26.35 9.18
C VAL A 62 14.43 25.38 9.32
N LEU A 63 14.56 24.15 8.82
CA LEU A 63 13.53 23.11 8.97
C LEU A 63 13.37 22.63 10.41
N GLN A 64 14.43 22.58 11.21
CA GLN A 64 14.34 22.22 12.63
C GLN A 64 13.61 23.27 13.44
N ILE A 65 13.91 24.56 13.23
CA ILE A 65 13.19 25.68 13.85
C ILE A 65 11.70 25.62 13.46
N TRP A 66 11.39 25.38 12.18
CA TRP A 66 10.01 25.21 11.73
C TRP A 66 9.30 24.01 12.37
N LYS A 67 9.95 22.84 12.42
CA LYS A 67 9.42 21.64 13.07
C LYS A 67 9.17 21.83 14.56
N GLN A 68 9.96 22.66 15.24
CA GLN A 68 9.71 23.01 16.63
C GLN A 68 8.41 23.81 16.79
N PHE A 69 8.13 24.75 15.89
CA PHE A 69 6.86 25.49 15.88
C PHE A 69 5.65 24.59 15.55
N GLU A 70 5.78 23.68 14.57
CA GLU A 70 4.75 22.68 14.25
C GLU A 70 4.50 21.71 15.41
N ALA A 71 5.57 21.25 16.08
CA ALA A 71 5.46 20.36 17.22
C ALA A 71 4.76 21.01 18.42
N SER A 72 4.84 22.34 18.55
CA SER A 72 4.05 23.10 19.52
C SER A 72 2.64 23.45 19.03
N GLY A 73 2.21 22.94 17.87
CA GLY A 73 0.87 23.15 17.32
C GLY A 73 0.58 24.58 16.88
N MET A 74 1.62 25.40 16.66
CA MET A 74 1.49 26.81 16.30
C MET A 74 1.26 26.96 14.80
N SER A 75 0.36 27.88 14.43
CA SER A 75 0.19 28.27 13.02
C SER A 75 1.38 29.11 12.53
N GLU A 76 1.61 29.15 11.22
CA GLU A 76 2.69 29.94 10.59
C GLU A 76 2.66 31.41 11.05
N ALA A 77 1.46 32.01 11.09
CA ALA A 77 1.26 33.40 11.53
C ALA A 77 1.65 33.61 13.01
N GLN A 78 1.37 32.64 13.88
CA GLN A 78 1.75 32.70 15.30
C GLN A 78 3.25 32.51 15.49
N ALA A 79 3.89 31.63 14.70
CA ALA A 79 5.34 31.43 14.72
C ALA A 79 6.08 32.71 14.30
N THR A 80 5.62 33.41 13.25
CA THR A 80 6.20 34.68 12.82
C THR A 80 6.05 35.79 13.87
N GLN A 81 4.92 35.82 14.58
CA GLN A 81 4.67 36.79 15.65
C GLN A 81 5.57 36.56 16.87
N ILE A 82 5.84 35.30 17.21
CA ILE A 82 6.79 34.94 18.29
C ILE A 82 8.23 35.28 17.89
N LEU A 83 8.62 35.05 16.62
CA LEU A 83 9.96 35.42 16.14
C LEU A 83 10.15 36.95 16.17
N GLN A 84 9.12 37.71 15.82
CA GLN A 84 9.11 39.17 15.93
C GLN A 84 9.22 39.63 17.39
N GLN A 85 8.44 39.04 18.30
CA GLN A 85 8.52 39.33 19.74
C GLN A 85 9.87 38.94 20.36
N LYS A 86 10.55 37.93 19.80
CA LYS A 86 11.91 37.54 20.19
C LYS A 86 13.00 38.42 19.57
N GLY A 87 12.63 39.47 18.82
CA GLY A 87 13.53 40.51 18.34
C GLY A 87 14.17 40.24 16.98
N LEU A 88 13.65 39.30 16.17
CA LEU A 88 14.12 39.12 14.80
C LEU A 88 13.65 40.31 13.92
N PRO A 89 14.53 40.96 13.12
CA PRO A 89 14.12 42.01 12.19
C PRO A 89 13.10 41.50 11.15
N ALA A 90 12.13 42.32 10.76
CA ALA A 90 11.09 41.93 9.81
C ALA A 90 11.65 41.38 8.48
N THR A 91 12.77 41.93 8.00
CA THR A 91 13.47 41.49 6.80
C THR A 91 14.02 40.06 6.90
N GLU A 92 14.45 39.65 8.11
CA GLU A 92 14.94 38.29 8.36
C GLU A 92 13.78 37.29 8.48
N ILE A 93 12.63 37.72 9.02
CA ILE A 93 11.41 36.89 9.08
C ILE A 93 10.90 36.58 7.67
N ASP A 94 10.90 37.57 6.77
CA ASP A 94 10.53 37.37 5.37
C ASP A 94 11.52 36.46 4.64
N ALA A 95 12.82 36.62 4.89
CA ALA A 95 13.85 35.72 4.35
C ALA A 95 13.66 34.27 4.83
N PHE A 96 13.28 34.08 6.10
CA PHE A 96 12.97 32.76 6.66
C PHE A 96 11.76 32.11 5.99
N LYS A 97 10.68 32.88 5.79
CA LYS A 97 9.47 32.44 5.11
C LYS A 97 9.74 32.05 3.64
N GLN A 98 10.48 32.89 2.91
CA GLN A 98 10.86 32.63 1.52
C GLN A 98 11.74 31.37 1.40
N ARG A 99 12.66 31.16 2.33
CA ARG A 99 13.54 29.98 2.35
C ARG A 99 12.76 28.70 2.69
N LEU A 100 11.80 28.77 3.62
CA LEU A 100 10.91 27.66 3.94
C LEU A 100 10.02 27.26 2.74
N LEU A 101 9.44 28.24 2.04
CA LEU A 101 8.65 28.03 0.82
C LEU A 101 9.47 27.38 -0.30
N LYS A 102 10.72 27.80 -0.50
CA LYS A 102 11.64 27.15 -1.46
C LYS A 102 11.97 25.71 -1.08
N LEU A 103 12.17 25.43 0.20
CA LEU A 103 12.43 24.07 0.70
C LEU A 103 11.21 23.16 0.59
N GLN A 104 9.99 23.69 0.74
CA GLN A 104 8.74 22.93 0.57
C GLN A 104 8.38 22.70 -0.90
N THR A 105 8.73 23.63 -1.81
CA THR A 105 8.46 23.51 -3.25
C THR A 105 9.51 22.70 -3.99
N SER A 106 10.78 22.71 -3.54
CA SER A 106 11.86 21.90 -4.14
C SER A 106 11.74 20.39 -3.89
N ALA A 107 10.80 19.96 -3.03
CA ALA A 107 10.40 18.57 -2.86
C ALA A 107 9.37 18.08 -3.91
N LYS A 108 8.94 18.94 -4.85
CA LYS A 108 8.01 18.61 -5.93
C LYS A 108 8.52 19.09 -7.30
N VAL A 109 9.32 18.27 -7.97
CA VAL A 109 9.45 18.31 -9.45
C VAL A 109 9.18 16.90 -10.00
N PRO A 110 8.16 16.72 -10.87
CA PRO A 110 7.93 15.45 -11.58
C PRO A 110 8.43 15.53 -13.04
N ALA A 111 9.15 14.50 -13.49
CA ALA A 111 9.36 14.23 -14.91
C ALA A 111 8.15 13.49 -15.49
N LYS A 112 7.58 14.04 -16.58
CA LYS A 112 6.43 13.56 -17.35
C LYS A 112 6.77 12.31 -18.18
N SER A 113 5.84 11.35 -18.21
CA SER A 113 5.21 10.74 -19.40
C SER A 113 4.63 9.38 -18.97
N SER A 114 3.38 9.06 -19.24
CA SER A 114 2.77 8.98 -20.57
C SER A 114 1.26 9.19 -20.48
N ILE A 115 0.71 9.84 -21.49
CA ILE A 115 -0.58 10.54 -21.49
C ILE A 115 -1.74 9.60 -21.13
N SER A 116 -2.54 9.97 -20.13
CA SER A 116 -2.46 9.37 -18.79
C SER A 116 -3.84 8.84 -18.40
N LYS A 117 -4.01 7.51 -18.33
CA LYS A 117 -5.30 6.85 -18.11
C LYS A 117 -5.45 6.32 -16.68
N THR A 118 -6.59 6.69 -16.13
CA THR A 118 -7.37 6.07 -15.05
C THR A 118 -7.56 4.57 -15.30
N ASP A 119 -7.09 3.72 -14.39
CA ASP A 119 -7.95 3.00 -13.43
C ASP A 119 -7.13 1.99 -12.61
N SER A 120 -7.40 1.99 -11.30
CA SER A 120 -7.30 0.89 -10.33
C SER A 120 -6.01 0.03 -10.19
N ASN A 121 -5.62 -0.13 -8.92
CA ASN A 121 -4.91 -1.24 -8.28
C ASN A 121 -3.37 -1.21 -8.10
N THR A 122 -2.99 -0.79 -6.88
CA THR A 122 -2.30 -1.55 -5.81
C THR A 122 -0.99 -2.35 -6.07
N PHE A 123 -0.13 -2.24 -5.02
CA PHE A 123 1.06 -3.02 -4.64
C PHE A 123 2.40 -2.60 -5.29
N LYS A 124 3.50 -2.29 -4.59
CA LYS A 124 3.92 -2.27 -3.17
C LYS A 124 5.09 -1.28 -3.07
N ARG A 125 5.23 -0.52 -1.98
CA ARG A 125 6.50 0.09 -1.61
C ARG A 125 6.87 -0.24 -0.17
N ASP A 126 8.03 -0.86 -0.03
CA ASP A 126 8.69 -1.16 1.24
C ASP A 126 8.90 0.10 2.07
N THR A 127 8.48 0.00 3.33
CA THR A 127 8.61 1.00 4.38
C THR A 127 9.42 0.39 5.53
N ILE A 128 10.50 1.06 5.94
CA ILE A 128 11.18 0.85 7.23
C ILE A 128 11.05 2.17 8.01
N LYS A 129 9.94 2.38 8.72
CA LYS A 129 9.69 2.14 10.16
C LYS A 129 10.51 3.03 11.13
N THR A 130 10.10 4.28 11.28
CA THR A 130 10.15 4.96 12.58
C THR A 130 8.81 4.72 13.25
N ALA A 131 8.80 3.92 14.32
CA ALA A 131 7.61 3.52 15.05
C ALA A 131 7.02 4.71 15.85
N SER A 132 6.38 5.64 15.15
CA SER A 132 5.12 6.13 15.67
C SER A 132 4.18 4.93 15.61
N GLN A 133 3.88 4.32 16.75
CA GLN A 133 2.72 3.42 16.82
C GLN A 133 1.47 4.29 16.66
N GLN A 134 1.23 4.80 15.44
CA GLN A 134 -0.12 4.84 14.94
C GLN A 134 -0.57 3.39 14.97
N PHE A 135 -1.24 3.01 16.05
CA PHE A 135 -2.04 1.81 16.05
C PHE A 135 -3.02 2.02 14.90
N ASN A 136 -2.73 1.42 13.73
CA ASN A 136 -3.77 1.02 12.81
C ASN A 136 -4.61 0.02 13.61
N ARG A 137 -5.53 0.55 14.41
CA ARG A 137 -6.46 -0.22 15.23
C ARG A 137 -7.34 -0.91 14.20
N LYS A 138 -7.04 -2.18 13.91
CA LYS A 138 -7.93 -3.05 13.15
C LYS A 138 -9.33 -2.87 13.75
N LYS A 139 -10.32 -2.58 12.89
CA LYS A 139 -11.74 -2.63 13.24
C LYS A 139 -11.94 -3.90 14.06
N SER A 140 -12.29 -3.74 15.34
CA SER A 140 -12.37 -4.88 16.23
C SER A 140 -13.51 -5.77 15.74
N LEU A 141 -13.29 -7.08 15.62
CA LEU A 141 -14.40 -8.01 15.40
C LEU A 141 -15.35 -8.00 16.61
N VAL A 142 -14.90 -7.53 17.76
CA VAL A 142 -15.71 -7.45 18.97
C VAL A 142 -16.55 -6.17 18.97
N TYR A 143 -17.86 -6.33 19.14
CA TYR A 143 -18.83 -5.24 19.16
C TYR A 143 -18.54 -4.22 20.27
N GLY A 144 -18.73 -2.93 19.97
CA GLY A 144 -18.66 -1.83 20.94
C GLY A 144 -17.28 -1.21 21.18
N TYR A 145 -16.18 -1.92 20.88
CA TYR A 145 -14.81 -1.40 21.13
C TYR A 145 -14.42 -0.26 20.20
N ASP A 146 -14.94 -0.26 18.97
CA ASP A 146 -14.65 0.79 17.99
C ASP A 146 -15.18 2.16 18.43
N PHE A 147 -16.19 2.19 19.32
CA PHE A 147 -16.77 3.43 19.85
C PHE A 147 -15.74 4.31 20.56
N PHE A 148 -14.90 3.71 21.41
CA PHE A 148 -13.87 4.43 22.17
C PHE A 148 -12.56 4.61 21.38
N ASN A 149 -12.45 3.99 20.20
CA ASN A 149 -11.26 4.04 19.35
C ASN A 149 -11.30 5.15 18.29
N ASN A 150 -12.35 5.97 18.26
CA ASN A 150 -12.48 7.04 17.27
C ASN A 150 -11.79 8.34 17.74
N PRO A 151 -10.71 8.79 17.05
CA PRO A 151 -9.96 9.99 17.43
C PRO A 151 -10.76 11.29 17.29
N ASN A 152 -11.90 11.28 16.60
CA ASN A 152 -12.71 12.47 16.35
C ASN A 152 -13.83 12.70 17.39
N LEU A 153 -14.02 11.77 18.33
CA LEU A 153 -15.21 11.71 19.20
C LEU A 153 -15.02 12.39 20.58
N LYS A 154 -14.74 13.70 20.66
CA LYS A 154 -14.44 14.33 21.96
C LYS A 154 -15.65 14.40 22.92
N PHE A 155 -15.64 13.61 24.00
CA PHE A 155 -16.54 13.76 25.14
C PHE A 155 -15.98 14.79 26.15
N GLU A 156 -15.91 16.05 25.74
CA GLU A 156 -15.60 17.12 26.69
C GLU A 156 -16.79 17.28 27.65
N PRO A 157 -16.57 17.27 28.98
CA PRO A 157 -17.62 17.64 29.92
C PRO A 157 -18.11 19.03 29.54
N ASN A 158 -19.43 19.23 29.46
CA ASN A 158 -19.96 20.55 29.15
C ASN A 158 -19.66 21.49 30.33
N VAL A 159 -18.54 22.21 30.26
CA VAL A 159 -18.10 23.19 31.28
C VAL A 159 -18.99 24.44 31.26
N ARG A 160 -19.93 24.56 30.31
CA ARG A 160 -20.90 25.66 30.19
C ARG A 160 -22.31 25.26 30.64
N ILE A 161 -22.43 24.33 31.59
CA ILE A 161 -23.72 24.08 32.25
C ILE A 161 -24.00 25.16 33.30
N ALA A 162 -25.28 25.52 33.47
CA ALA A 162 -25.71 26.30 34.62
C ALA A 162 -25.25 25.60 35.90
N THR A 163 -24.81 26.37 36.90
CA THR A 163 -24.28 25.84 38.15
C THR A 163 -25.20 24.74 38.71
N PRO A 164 -24.75 23.47 38.78
CA PRO A 164 -25.61 22.40 39.24
C PRO A 164 -25.98 22.64 40.71
N ALA A 165 -27.26 22.79 41.01
CA ALA A 165 -27.76 23.03 42.36
C ALA A 165 -27.26 21.98 43.38
N GLY A 166 -27.11 20.73 42.93
CA GLY A 166 -26.58 19.60 43.69
C GLY A 166 -25.05 19.44 43.70
N TYR A 167 -24.28 20.35 43.08
CA TYR A 167 -22.81 20.30 43.11
C TYR A 167 -22.32 20.51 44.55
N VAL A 168 -21.50 19.58 45.04
CA VAL A 168 -20.92 19.65 46.39
C VAL A 168 -19.60 20.41 46.34
N LEU A 169 -19.58 21.58 46.96
CA LEU A 169 -18.42 22.45 47.07
C LEU A 169 -17.30 21.79 47.89
N GLY A 170 -16.06 22.03 47.49
CA GLY A 170 -14.89 21.72 48.28
C GLY A 170 -13.72 22.67 48.04
N PRO A 171 -12.55 22.36 48.61
CA PRO A 171 -11.35 23.16 48.44
C PRO A 171 -11.00 23.39 46.96
N ASP A 172 -10.44 24.56 46.66
CA ASP A 172 -10.05 25.02 45.32
C ASP A 172 -11.19 25.33 44.33
N ASP A 173 -12.46 25.07 44.71
CA ASP A 173 -13.60 25.56 43.95
C ASP A 173 -13.66 27.10 44.03
N GLU A 174 -13.98 27.73 42.92
CA GLU A 174 -14.20 29.16 42.84
C GLU A 174 -15.69 29.46 42.87
N VAL A 175 -16.10 30.33 43.78
CA VAL A 175 -17.49 30.73 43.98
C VAL A 175 -17.63 32.21 43.63
N THR A 176 -18.58 32.51 42.76
CA THR A 176 -18.95 33.88 42.38
C THR A 176 -20.24 34.27 43.08
N VAL A 177 -20.14 35.22 43.99
CA VAL A 177 -21.27 35.79 44.75
C VAL A 177 -21.65 37.11 44.11
N MET A 178 -22.87 37.19 43.57
CA MET A 178 -23.38 38.34 42.84
C MET A 178 -24.58 38.95 43.57
N LEU A 179 -24.47 40.21 43.95
CA LEU A 179 -25.55 41.06 44.45
C LEU A 179 -26.04 41.96 43.30
N THR A 180 -27.35 42.04 43.11
CA THR A 180 -28.01 42.88 42.08
C THR A 180 -29.21 43.61 42.68
N GLY A 181 -29.64 44.74 42.10
CA GLY A 181 -30.76 45.55 42.57
C GLY A 181 -30.25 46.86 43.20
N LEU A 182 -30.68 47.18 44.43
CA LEU A 182 -30.19 48.39 45.14
C LEU A 182 -28.67 48.39 45.39
N ASN A 183 -28.05 47.21 45.44
CA ASN A 183 -26.61 47.05 45.57
C ASN A 183 -26.10 46.18 44.42
N GLU A 184 -25.06 46.63 43.73
CA GLU A 184 -24.41 45.89 42.66
C GLU A 184 -22.97 45.55 43.05
N THR A 185 -22.70 44.27 43.28
CA THR A 185 -21.37 43.80 43.67
C THR A 185 -21.17 42.36 43.24
N THR A 186 -20.02 42.07 42.62
CA THR A 186 -19.63 40.72 42.24
C THR A 186 -18.32 40.36 42.92
N VAL A 187 -18.32 39.26 43.68
CA VAL A 187 -17.16 38.75 44.38
C VAL A 187 -16.87 37.34 43.90
N THR A 188 -15.72 37.16 43.26
CA THR A 188 -15.23 35.83 42.87
C THR A 188 -14.06 35.46 43.77
N LYS A 189 -14.22 34.37 44.54
CA LYS A 189 -13.20 33.89 45.49
C LYS A 189 -13.12 32.37 45.49
N LYS A 190 -11.91 31.86 45.70
CA LYS A 190 -11.66 30.42 45.89
C LYS A 190 -11.92 30.00 47.33
N ILE A 191 -12.46 28.81 47.51
CA ILE A 191 -12.60 28.15 48.81
C ILE A 191 -11.21 27.71 49.27
N SER A 192 -10.82 28.14 50.47
CA SER A 192 -9.53 27.78 51.06
C SER A 192 -9.42 26.28 51.33
N PRO A 193 -8.20 25.73 51.53
CA PRO A 193 -8.00 24.35 51.96
C PRO A 193 -8.77 23.96 53.23
N ASP A 194 -8.96 24.91 54.15
CA ASP A 194 -9.75 24.73 55.37
C ASP A 194 -11.28 24.72 55.12
N GLY A 195 -11.71 24.89 53.87
CA GLY A 195 -13.12 24.87 53.47
C GLY A 195 -13.86 26.19 53.58
N ASN A 196 -13.14 27.31 53.69
CA ASN A 196 -13.70 28.62 53.98
C ASN A 196 -13.70 29.54 52.75
N LEU A 197 -14.76 30.34 52.59
CA LEU A 197 -14.88 31.41 51.61
C LEU A 197 -14.89 32.76 52.34
N GLN A 198 -13.95 33.64 52.00
CA GLN A 198 -13.89 34.99 52.55
C GLN A 198 -14.70 35.95 51.68
N ILE A 199 -15.78 36.50 52.24
CA ILE A 199 -16.67 37.45 51.55
C ILE A 199 -16.44 38.85 52.13
N PRO A 200 -16.17 39.88 51.30
CA PRO A 200 -16.07 41.26 51.74
C PRO A 200 -17.27 41.67 52.58
N TYR A 201 -17.01 42.32 53.71
CA TYR A 201 -18.00 42.81 54.68
C TYR A 201 -18.80 41.73 55.44
N ALA A 202 -19.01 40.53 54.89
CA ALA A 202 -19.72 39.42 55.54
C ALA A 202 -18.79 38.45 56.31
N GLY A 203 -17.47 38.55 56.12
CA GLY A 203 -16.47 37.75 56.83
C GLY A 203 -16.26 36.36 56.25
N ILE A 204 -15.84 35.42 57.09
CA ILE A 204 -15.51 34.04 56.70
C ILE A 204 -16.77 33.16 56.76
N VAL A 205 -16.98 32.35 55.71
CA VAL A 205 -18.11 31.40 55.60
C VAL A 205 -17.59 30.01 55.27
N TYR A 206 -17.92 28.99 56.08
CA TYR A 206 -17.55 27.59 55.81
C TYR A 206 -18.51 26.96 54.79
N LEU A 207 -17.97 26.44 53.69
CA LEU A 207 -18.76 25.92 52.56
C LEU A 207 -18.41 24.48 52.14
N ASN A 208 -17.35 23.87 52.70
CA ASN A 208 -16.91 22.54 52.30
C ASN A 208 -17.97 21.47 52.62
N GLY A 209 -18.25 20.60 51.64
CA GLY A 209 -19.24 19.53 51.75
C GLY A 209 -20.69 20.00 51.59
N TYR A 210 -20.94 21.28 51.33
CA TYR A 210 -22.29 21.79 51.07
C TYR A 210 -22.61 21.89 49.59
N THR A 211 -23.88 21.68 49.25
CA THR A 211 -24.39 21.93 47.90
C THR A 211 -24.46 23.42 47.61
N ILE A 212 -24.51 23.82 46.33
CA ILE A 212 -24.66 25.22 45.93
C ILE A 212 -25.91 25.86 46.57
N ASP A 213 -27.03 25.15 46.64
CA ASP A 213 -28.25 25.68 47.27
C ASP A 213 -28.07 25.96 48.77
N LYS A 214 -27.41 25.03 49.47
CA LYS A 214 -27.13 25.18 50.90
C LYS A 214 -26.11 26.29 51.14
N ALA A 215 -25.08 26.37 50.31
CA ALA A 215 -24.10 27.44 50.31
C ALA A 215 -24.76 28.81 50.08
N THR A 216 -25.67 28.92 49.11
CA THR A 216 -26.43 30.14 48.82
C THR A 216 -27.22 30.59 50.03
N SER A 217 -27.88 29.65 50.72
CA SER A 217 -28.67 29.94 51.92
C SER A 217 -27.78 30.43 53.09
N ILE A 218 -26.63 29.77 53.31
CA ILE A 218 -25.66 30.17 54.34
C ILE A 218 -25.08 31.55 54.03
N ILE A 219 -24.64 31.79 52.79
CA ILE A 219 -24.11 33.09 52.34
C ILE A 219 -25.17 34.18 52.51
N ARG A 220 -26.43 33.94 52.09
CA ARG A 220 -27.55 34.87 52.27
C ARG A 220 -27.71 35.28 53.73
N SER A 221 -27.76 34.31 54.64
CA SER A 221 -27.94 34.55 56.07
C SER A 221 -26.81 35.41 56.67
N LYS A 222 -25.58 35.24 56.20
CA LYS A 222 -24.42 35.99 56.67
C LYS A 222 -24.39 37.41 56.09
N MET A 223 -24.70 37.55 54.81
CA MET A 223 -24.72 38.83 54.09
C MET A 223 -25.92 39.72 54.48
N ALA A 224 -27.07 39.13 54.83
CA ALA A 224 -28.27 39.87 55.24
C ALA A 224 -28.05 40.76 56.48
N LYS A 225 -27.04 40.46 57.30
CA LYS A 225 -26.65 41.29 58.46
C LYS A 225 -26.00 42.61 58.07
N VAL A 226 -25.41 42.67 56.88
CA VAL A 226 -24.59 43.79 56.40
C VAL A 226 -25.24 44.49 55.20
N TYR A 227 -26.09 43.78 54.45
CA TYR A 227 -26.91 44.30 53.36
C TYR A 227 -28.41 44.14 53.69
N PRO A 228 -29.04 45.11 54.39
CA PRO A 228 -30.46 45.04 54.77
C PRO A 228 -31.41 44.86 53.58
N GLY A 229 -31.03 45.34 52.39
CA GLY A 229 -31.77 45.18 51.13
C GLY A 229 -32.03 43.73 50.71
N LEU A 230 -31.29 42.75 51.25
CA LEU A 230 -31.55 41.33 51.06
C LEU A 230 -32.81 40.85 51.78
N ASN A 231 -33.17 41.47 52.92
CA ASN A 231 -34.37 41.10 53.69
C ASN A 231 -35.63 41.73 53.11
N SER A 232 -35.53 42.93 52.52
CA SER A 232 -36.65 43.62 51.87
C SER A 232 -36.91 43.18 50.42
N GLY A 233 -36.04 42.32 49.86
CA GLY A 233 -36.13 41.84 48.48
C GLY A 233 -35.64 42.84 47.41
N ALA A 234 -35.22 44.05 47.83
CA ALA A 234 -34.72 45.09 46.95
C ALA A 234 -33.27 44.84 46.47
N THR A 235 -32.54 43.92 47.11
CA THR A 235 -31.29 43.34 46.62
C THR A 235 -31.46 41.83 46.45
N LYS A 236 -31.01 41.27 45.33
CA LYS A 236 -31.04 39.83 45.03
C LYS A 236 -29.61 39.26 45.09
N LEU A 237 -29.46 38.14 45.81
CA LEU A 237 -28.21 37.38 45.90
C LEU A 237 -28.27 36.15 44.99
N THR A 238 -27.30 36.03 44.10
CA THR A 238 -27.05 34.85 43.26
C THR A 238 -25.66 34.31 43.56
N VAL A 239 -25.53 32.99 43.72
CA VAL A 239 -24.23 32.33 43.92
C VAL A 239 -24.03 31.36 42.77
N ASN A 240 -22.98 31.60 41.99
CA ASN A 240 -22.61 30.81 40.83
C ASN A 240 -21.26 30.13 41.07
N LEU A 241 -21.08 28.97 40.46
CA LEU A 241 -19.82 28.24 40.46
C LEU A 241 -18.95 28.76 39.30
N GLY A 242 -17.73 29.20 39.63
CA GLY A 242 -16.68 29.58 38.70
C GLY A 242 -15.86 28.37 38.26
N ASN A 243 -14.54 28.46 38.37
CA ASN A 243 -13.66 27.31 38.15
C ASN A 243 -13.91 26.21 39.18
N ILE A 244 -14.13 24.99 38.71
CA ILE A 244 -14.32 23.80 39.53
C ILE A 244 -13.01 23.04 39.74
N ARG A 245 -12.88 22.42 40.91
CA ARG A 245 -11.71 21.64 41.28
C ARG A 245 -11.53 20.41 40.39
N SER A 246 -10.28 19.95 40.30
CA SER A 246 -9.95 18.68 39.68
C SER A 246 -9.98 17.56 40.71
N ILE A 247 -10.45 16.39 40.30
CA ILE A 247 -10.42 15.13 41.06
C ILE A 247 -9.47 14.14 40.38
N ARG A 248 -8.93 13.22 41.16
CA ARG A 248 -8.06 12.15 40.70
C ARG A 248 -8.81 10.82 40.73
N VAL A 249 -8.94 10.18 39.57
CA VAL A 249 -9.63 8.89 39.40
C VAL A 249 -8.61 7.86 38.90
N ILE A 250 -8.75 6.61 39.32
CA ILE A 250 -7.81 5.54 38.99
C ILE A 250 -8.52 4.51 38.11
N ILE A 251 -7.92 4.12 36.99
CA ILE A 251 -8.44 3.06 36.12
C ILE A 251 -7.51 1.85 36.20
N VAL A 252 -8.09 0.69 36.51
CA VAL A 252 -7.37 -0.58 36.63
C VAL A 252 -8.04 -1.69 35.82
N GLY A 253 -7.26 -2.73 35.49
CA GLY A 253 -7.71 -3.88 34.71
C GLY A 253 -7.54 -3.67 33.21
N GLU A 254 -8.46 -4.23 32.42
CA GLU A 254 -8.39 -4.33 30.97
C GLU A 254 -8.89 -3.06 30.25
N ALA A 255 -8.30 -1.91 30.60
CA ALA A 255 -8.44 -0.67 29.84
C ALA A 255 -7.44 -0.62 28.67
N VAL A 256 -7.69 0.24 27.67
CA VAL A 256 -6.70 0.55 26.63
C VAL A 256 -5.52 1.32 27.22
N GLN A 257 -5.79 2.31 28.08
CA GLN A 257 -4.79 3.05 28.84
C GLN A 257 -5.15 3.01 30.34
N PRO A 258 -4.68 1.99 31.09
CA PRO A 258 -4.84 1.99 32.55
C PRO A 258 -3.93 3.03 33.20
N GLY A 259 -4.36 3.61 34.33
CA GLY A 259 -3.59 4.63 35.03
C GLY A 259 -4.45 5.62 35.80
N THR A 260 -3.80 6.67 36.28
CA THR A 260 -4.43 7.74 37.06
C THR A 260 -4.78 8.92 36.16
N TYR A 261 -6.02 9.38 36.24
CA TYR A 261 -6.56 10.48 35.45
C TYR A 261 -6.97 11.64 36.35
N THR A 262 -6.53 12.84 35.98
CA THR A 262 -7.00 14.09 36.60
C THR A 262 -8.12 14.65 35.74
N VAL A 263 -9.33 14.71 36.28
CA VAL A 263 -10.52 15.18 35.57
C VAL A 263 -11.29 16.18 36.40
N SER A 264 -12.23 16.90 35.78
CA SER A 264 -13.09 17.83 36.51
C SER A 264 -13.98 17.08 37.52
N SER A 265 -14.29 17.71 38.66
CA SER A 265 -15.20 17.19 39.70
C SER A 265 -16.62 16.88 39.24
N VAL A 266 -17.07 17.39 38.08
CA VAL A 266 -18.37 17.04 37.48
C VAL A 266 -18.29 15.88 36.48
N SER A 267 -17.09 15.34 36.24
CA SER A 267 -16.88 14.27 35.26
C SER A 267 -17.60 12.99 35.67
N THR A 268 -18.10 12.27 34.66
CA THR A 268 -18.79 11.00 34.82
C THR A 268 -17.90 9.82 34.43
N LEU A 269 -18.33 8.61 34.75
CA LEU A 269 -17.68 7.37 34.29
C LEU A 269 -17.38 7.42 32.79
N PHE A 270 -18.32 7.87 31.97
CA PHE A 270 -18.18 7.83 30.52
C PHE A 270 -17.12 8.79 30.00
N ASN A 271 -16.97 9.98 30.62
CA ASN A 271 -15.87 10.90 30.30
C ASN A 271 -14.52 10.23 30.55
N VAL A 272 -14.38 9.53 31.69
CA VAL A 272 -13.12 8.88 32.07
C VAL A 272 -12.83 7.64 31.22
N LEU A 273 -13.85 6.82 30.93
CA LEU A 273 -13.72 5.70 30.00
C LEU A 273 -13.26 6.20 28.62
N TYR A 274 -13.82 7.30 28.12
CA TYR A 274 -13.39 7.91 26.87
C TYR A 274 -11.93 8.36 26.91
N LEU A 275 -11.51 9.08 27.97
CA LEU A 275 -10.13 9.51 28.15
C LEU A 275 -9.14 8.34 28.21
N SER A 276 -9.58 7.18 28.70
CA SER A 276 -8.76 5.95 28.75
C SER A 276 -8.75 5.11 27.47
N GLY A 277 -9.55 5.50 26.46
CA GLY A 277 -9.79 4.71 25.26
C GLY A 277 -10.73 3.51 25.49
N GLY A 278 -11.41 3.45 26.63
CA GLY A 278 -12.37 2.43 27.01
C GLY A 278 -11.75 1.07 27.39
N PRO A 279 -12.58 0.04 27.59
CA PRO A 279 -12.11 -1.34 27.71
C PRO A 279 -11.29 -1.75 26.48
N ASN A 280 -10.20 -2.49 26.68
CA ASN A 280 -9.45 -3.11 25.59
C ASN A 280 -10.12 -4.42 25.14
N GLN A 281 -9.65 -5.07 24.06
CA GLN A 281 -10.27 -6.29 23.51
C GLN A 281 -10.46 -7.46 24.49
N ARG A 282 -9.83 -7.46 25.68
CA ARG A 282 -10.02 -8.46 26.73
C ARG A 282 -10.91 -7.97 27.87
N GLY A 283 -11.15 -6.67 27.99
CA GLY A 283 -11.96 -6.09 29.05
C GLY A 283 -13.45 -6.20 28.77
N SER A 284 -14.26 -6.41 29.79
CA SER A 284 -15.71 -6.49 29.68
C SER A 284 -16.32 -5.12 29.36
N LEU A 285 -17.25 -5.08 28.41
CA LEU A 285 -18.11 -3.91 28.17
C LEU A 285 -19.34 -3.90 29.08
N ARG A 286 -19.61 -5.01 29.78
CA ARG A 286 -20.89 -5.26 30.46
C ARG A 286 -20.80 -5.31 31.98
N ASN A 287 -19.58 -5.46 32.51
CA ASN A 287 -19.31 -5.57 33.94
C ASN A 287 -18.22 -4.57 34.37
N ILE A 288 -18.37 -3.29 34.03
CA ILE A 288 -17.45 -2.24 34.48
C ILE A 288 -17.84 -1.82 35.90
N GLU A 289 -16.88 -1.81 36.82
CA GLU A 289 -17.16 -1.58 38.23
C GLU A 289 -16.57 -0.26 38.71
N ILE A 290 -17.33 0.50 39.49
CA ILE A 290 -16.86 1.68 40.19
C ILE A 290 -16.69 1.32 41.66
N ILE A 291 -15.52 1.61 42.21
CA ILE A 291 -15.13 1.29 43.59
C ILE A 291 -14.82 2.59 44.32
N ARG A 292 -15.48 2.82 45.45
CA ARG A 292 -15.28 3.98 46.32
C ARG A 292 -15.14 3.51 47.77
N GLY A 293 -14.11 3.96 48.48
CA GLY A 293 -13.86 3.52 49.86
C GLY A 293 -13.73 2.00 50.00
N ASN A 294 -13.08 1.35 49.03
CA ASN A 294 -12.87 -0.11 48.97
C ASN A 294 -14.17 -0.96 48.85
N ARG A 295 -15.27 -0.37 48.32
CA ARG A 295 -16.52 -1.09 48.04
C ARG A 295 -16.99 -0.81 46.61
N VAL A 296 -17.51 -1.81 45.93
CA VAL A 296 -18.14 -1.64 44.61
C VAL A 296 -19.46 -0.88 44.80
N ILE A 297 -19.53 0.35 44.31
CA ILE A 297 -20.73 1.18 44.42
C ILE A 297 -21.71 0.94 43.27
N LYS A 298 -21.20 0.59 42.09
CA LYS A 298 -22.02 0.36 40.89
C LYS A 298 -21.30 -0.51 39.87
N THR A 299 -22.07 -1.37 39.21
CA THR A 299 -21.66 -2.08 37.99
C THR A 299 -22.42 -1.51 36.81
N VAL A 300 -21.72 -1.31 35.68
CA VAL A 300 -22.22 -0.61 34.50
C VAL A 300 -22.12 -1.50 33.27
N ASP A 301 -23.23 -1.55 32.52
CA ASP A 301 -23.36 -2.29 31.26
C ASP A 301 -23.45 -1.31 30.08
N LEU A 302 -22.38 -1.24 29.28
CA LEU A 302 -22.31 -0.31 28.15
C LEU A 302 -23.18 -0.75 26.96
N TYR A 303 -23.72 -1.98 26.92
CA TYR A 303 -24.57 -2.41 25.81
C TYR A 303 -25.86 -1.59 25.73
N SER A 304 -26.46 -1.26 26.88
CA SER A 304 -27.64 -0.38 26.94
C SER A 304 -27.39 0.98 26.29
N PHE A 305 -26.21 1.54 26.49
CA PHE A 305 -25.81 2.78 25.86
C PHE A 305 -25.51 2.62 24.37
N LEU A 306 -24.72 1.62 23.99
CA LEU A 306 -24.29 1.41 22.60
C LEU A 306 -25.44 1.05 21.66
N GLN A 307 -26.49 0.41 22.17
CA GLN A 307 -27.63 -0.03 21.36
C GLN A 307 -28.83 0.91 21.46
N LYS A 308 -29.13 1.42 22.65
CA LYS A 308 -30.36 2.19 22.93
C LYS A 308 -30.10 3.65 23.25
N GLY A 309 -28.85 4.08 23.38
CA GLY A 309 -28.49 5.45 23.78
C GLY A 309 -28.80 5.76 25.24
N ILE A 310 -29.10 4.76 26.07
CA ILE A 310 -29.50 4.94 27.47
C ILE A 310 -28.24 5.03 28.35
N LEU A 311 -28.07 6.14 29.07
CA LEU A 311 -26.92 6.42 29.95
C LEU A 311 -27.06 5.78 31.35
N GLU A 312 -27.59 4.56 31.41
CA GLU A 312 -27.80 3.86 32.68
C GLU A 312 -26.46 3.54 33.35
N GLY A 313 -26.32 3.93 34.63
CA GLY A 313 -25.07 3.74 35.37
C GLY A 313 -23.97 4.76 35.07
N ASN A 314 -24.25 5.83 34.32
CA ASN A 314 -23.30 6.94 34.15
C ASN A 314 -23.25 7.82 35.41
N VAL A 315 -22.54 7.36 36.43
CA VAL A 315 -22.44 7.99 37.76
C VAL A 315 -21.38 9.10 37.75
N HIS A 316 -21.62 10.18 38.53
CA HIS A 316 -20.60 11.19 38.84
C HIS A 316 -19.49 10.60 39.71
N LEU A 317 -18.25 10.88 39.30
CA LEU A 317 -17.08 10.38 39.98
C LEU A 317 -16.70 11.28 41.15
N SER A 318 -16.09 10.70 42.17
CA SER A 318 -15.51 11.40 43.31
C SER A 318 -14.00 11.22 43.32
N ASP A 319 -13.32 12.06 44.10
CA ASP A 319 -11.88 11.93 44.28
C ASP A 319 -11.52 10.54 44.83
N GLN A 320 -10.47 9.94 44.26
CA GLN A 320 -9.96 8.60 44.57
C GLN A 320 -10.89 7.43 44.19
N ASP A 321 -11.92 7.66 43.38
CA ASP A 321 -12.68 6.56 42.79
C ASP A 321 -11.77 5.66 41.93
N VAL A 322 -12.02 4.35 42.00
CA VAL A 322 -11.33 3.35 41.18
C VAL A 322 -12.33 2.73 40.20
N ILE A 323 -12.03 2.82 38.92
CA ILE A 323 -12.78 2.18 37.84
C ILE A 323 -12.05 0.89 37.47
N ARG A 324 -12.68 -0.25 37.75
CA ARG A 324 -12.13 -1.58 37.45
C ARG A 324 -12.83 -2.17 36.23
N ILE A 325 -12.03 -2.50 35.21
CA ILE A 325 -12.50 -3.19 34.01
C ILE A 325 -12.00 -4.64 34.06
N PRO A 326 -12.85 -5.61 34.45
CA PRO A 326 -12.47 -7.02 34.48
C PRO A 326 -12.42 -7.62 33.07
N VAL A 327 -11.91 -8.85 32.96
CA VAL A 327 -11.97 -9.62 31.69
C VAL A 327 -13.41 -9.99 31.34
N TYR A 328 -13.72 -10.09 30.04
CA TYR A 328 -15.01 -10.65 29.59
C TYR A 328 -15.15 -12.11 30.05
N LYS A 329 -16.39 -12.54 30.33
CA LYS A 329 -16.67 -13.93 30.73
C LYS A 329 -17.08 -14.82 29.56
N LYS A 330 -17.95 -14.29 28.69
CA LYS A 330 -18.63 -15.06 27.65
C LYS A 330 -18.72 -14.24 26.38
N ARG A 331 -18.21 -14.78 25.28
CA ARG A 331 -18.34 -14.20 23.94
C ARG A 331 -18.82 -15.22 22.94
N VAL A 332 -19.68 -14.76 22.04
CA VAL A 332 -20.30 -15.56 21.00
C VAL A 332 -20.10 -14.84 19.68
N ALA A 333 -19.66 -15.56 18.66
CA ALA A 333 -19.57 -15.03 17.31
C ALA A 333 -20.92 -15.19 16.61
N ILE A 334 -21.30 -14.20 15.81
CA ILE A 334 -22.43 -14.26 14.88
C ILE A 334 -21.96 -13.77 13.51
N ASP A 335 -22.21 -14.58 12.48
CA ASP A 335 -21.71 -14.36 11.12
C ASP A 335 -22.72 -14.85 10.07
N GLY A 336 -22.41 -14.64 8.78
CA GLY A 336 -23.27 -14.95 7.65
C GLY A 336 -24.24 -13.81 7.33
N GLU A 337 -25.49 -14.15 7.04
CA GLU A 337 -26.53 -13.21 6.63
C GLU A 337 -27.16 -12.43 7.80
N ILE A 338 -26.33 -11.59 8.44
CA ILE A 338 -26.69 -10.73 9.57
C ILE A 338 -26.20 -9.30 9.32
N LYS A 339 -26.86 -8.27 9.84
CA LYS A 339 -26.49 -6.87 9.54
C LYS A 339 -25.13 -6.45 10.11
N ARG A 340 -24.76 -6.95 11.29
CA ARG A 340 -23.50 -6.61 11.97
C ARG A 340 -22.78 -7.88 12.43
N PRO A 341 -22.09 -8.60 11.53
CA PRO A 341 -21.31 -9.77 11.91
C PRO A 341 -20.17 -9.38 12.86
N GLY A 342 -19.89 -10.22 13.85
CA GLY A 342 -18.88 -9.95 14.87
C GLY A 342 -18.98 -10.83 16.11
N LEU A 343 -18.18 -10.50 17.12
CA LEU A 343 -18.18 -11.12 18.45
C LEU A 343 -18.92 -10.22 19.44
N TYR A 344 -19.86 -10.82 20.15
CA TYR A 344 -20.70 -10.13 21.14
C TYR A 344 -20.48 -10.73 22.52
N GLU A 345 -20.47 -9.88 23.55
CA GLU A 345 -20.39 -10.29 24.95
C GLU A 345 -21.81 -10.52 25.48
N LEU A 346 -22.09 -11.77 25.84
CA LEU A 346 -23.41 -12.16 26.35
C LEU A 346 -23.36 -12.43 27.85
N LYS A 347 -24.48 -12.19 28.52
CA LYS A 347 -24.73 -12.69 29.88
C LYS A 347 -25.08 -14.18 29.83
N ASP A 348 -25.01 -14.84 30.98
CA ASP A 348 -25.31 -16.27 31.09
C ASP A 348 -26.78 -16.59 30.80
N THR A 349 -27.68 -15.61 30.95
CA THR A 349 -29.12 -15.72 30.72
C THR A 349 -29.57 -15.27 29.33
N GLU A 350 -28.67 -14.71 28.51
CA GLU A 350 -29.04 -14.17 27.20
C GLU A 350 -29.06 -15.23 26.11
N THR A 351 -30.02 -15.06 25.22
CA THR A 351 -30.45 -16.04 24.23
C THR A 351 -29.87 -15.73 22.85
N LEU A 352 -30.11 -16.63 21.89
CA LEU A 352 -29.78 -16.37 20.49
C LEU A 352 -30.60 -15.20 19.92
N GLU A 353 -31.84 -15.03 20.35
CA GLU A 353 -32.66 -13.87 19.97
C GLU A 353 -32.01 -12.55 20.42
N ASP A 354 -31.49 -12.49 21.66
CA ASP A 354 -30.76 -11.31 22.14
C ASP A 354 -29.53 -11.02 21.29
N LEU A 355 -28.76 -12.06 20.94
CA LEU A 355 -27.58 -11.95 20.08
C LEU A 355 -27.93 -11.45 18.67
N ILE A 356 -29.02 -11.94 18.07
CA ILE A 356 -29.52 -11.48 16.77
C ILE A 356 -29.87 -9.99 16.85
N ASN A 357 -30.57 -9.58 17.92
CA ASN A 357 -30.93 -8.18 18.15
C ASN A 357 -29.70 -7.28 18.32
N TYR A 358 -28.68 -7.74 19.05
CA TYR A 358 -27.41 -7.02 19.20
C TYR A 358 -26.68 -6.84 17.87
N ALA A 359 -26.77 -7.83 16.99
CA ALA A 359 -26.25 -7.79 15.63
C ALA A 359 -27.12 -6.98 14.63
N GLY A 360 -28.23 -6.40 15.09
CA GLY A 360 -29.13 -5.57 14.28
C GLY A 360 -30.14 -6.36 13.44
N GLY A 361 -30.30 -7.66 13.69
CA GLY A 361 -31.17 -8.55 12.95
C GLY A 361 -30.55 -9.10 11.66
N PHE A 362 -31.36 -9.86 10.93
CA PHE A 362 -31.02 -10.52 9.66
C PHE A 362 -30.71 -9.55 8.52
N SER A 363 -29.86 -9.98 7.59
CA SER A 363 -29.79 -9.34 6.26
C SER A 363 -31.02 -9.72 5.42
N ASP A 364 -31.19 -9.06 4.27
CA ASP A 364 -32.34 -9.28 3.38
C ASP A 364 -32.31 -10.66 2.68
N LEU A 365 -31.14 -11.30 2.63
CA LEU A 365 -30.94 -12.61 2.00
C LEU A 365 -30.81 -13.74 3.01
N ALA A 366 -31.09 -13.52 4.29
CA ALA A 366 -30.91 -14.53 5.32
C ALA A 366 -31.93 -15.67 5.23
N TYR A 367 -31.44 -16.92 5.29
CA TYR A 367 -32.28 -18.07 5.56
C TYR A 367 -32.57 -18.17 7.08
N GLN A 368 -33.69 -17.58 7.49
CA GLN A 368 -34.04 -17.38 8.92
C GLN A 368 -34.59 -18.63 9.62
N ALA A 369 -34.87 -19.72 8.90
CA ALA A 369 -35.54 -20.89 9.49
C ALA A 369 -34.64 -21.66 10.45
N THR A 370 -33.32 -21.63 10.23
CA THR A 370 -32.34 -22.40 11.00
C THR A 370 -31.04 -21.62 11.16
N ALA A 371 -30.52 -21.57 12.37
CA ALA A 371 -29.19 -21.05 12.67
C ALA A 371 -28.21 -22.22 12.84
N LYS A 372 -27.05 -22.15 12.21
CA LYS A 372 -25.98 -23.14 12.41
C LYS A 372 -25.08 -22.70 13.55
N VAL A 373 -25.06 -23.45 14.64
CA VAL A 373 -24.22 -23.16 15.80
C VAL A 373 -23.04 -24.12 15.84
N TYR A 374 -21.85 -23.58 15.61
CA TYR A 374 -20.58 -24.29 15.75
C TYR A 374 -20.08 -24.13 17.18
N GLN A 375 -19.93 -25.24 17.88
CA GLN A 375 -19.47 -25.29 19.27
C GLN A 375 -18.11 -25.97 19.34
N VAL A 376 -17.24 -25.46 20.20
CA VAL A 376 -15.96 -26.09 20.53
C VAL A 376 -16.08 -26.69 21.93
N ASN A 377 -16.11 -28.02 22.00
CA ASN A 377 -16.04 -28.75 23.27
C ASN A 377 -14.57 -29.05 23.62
N ASP A 378 -14.30 -29.60 24.80
CA ASP A 378 -12.92 -29.86 25.28
C ASP A 378 -12.08 -30.73 24.34
N LYS A 379 -12.71 -31.59 23.53
CA LYS A 379 -12.04 -32.53 22.63
C LYS A 379 -12.35 -32.33 21.15
N GLU A 380 -13.56 -31.90 20.81
CA GLU A 380 -14.09 -31.95 19.44
C GLU A 380 -14.94 -30.72 19.11
N ARG A 381 -15.08 -30.44 17.82
CA ARG A 381 -16.04 -29.44 17.32
C ARG A 381 -17.37 -30.14 17.02
N SER A 382 -18.48 -29.48 17.35
CA SER A 382 -19.82 -29.96 17.02
C SER A 382 -20.62 -28.89 16.30
N VAL A 383 -21.58 -29.30 15.48
CA VAL A 383 -22.49 -28.41 14.77
C VAL A 383 -23.91 -28.73 15.24
N ARG A 384 -24.67 -27.71 15.56
CA ARG A 384 -26.07 -27.80 15.96
C ARG A 384 -26.91 -26.89 15.07
N ASP A 385 -27.94 -27.46 14.46
CA ASP A 385 -28.97 -26.70 13.77
C ASP A 385 -30.03 -26.27 14.79
N VAL A 386 -30.21 -24.96 14.98
CA VAL A 386 -31.20 -24.38 15.89
C VAL A 386 -32.34 -23.81 15.05
N PRO A 387 -33.56 -24.38 15.11
CA PRO A 387 -34.73 -23.83 14.43
C PRO A 387 -35.14 -22.46 14.99
N SER A 388 -35.75 -21.62 14.15
CA SER A 388 -36.20 -20.26 14.53
C SER A 388 -37.12 -20.21 15.74
N GLY A 389 -37.99 -21.21 15.90
CA GLY A 389 -38.88 -21.33 17.06
C GLY A 389 -38.17 -21.60 18.41
N LEU A 390 -36.85 -21.75 18.43
CA LEU A 390 -36.04 -21.91 19.65
C LEU A 390 -35.09 -20.74 19.92
N TYR A 391 -35.08 -19.68 19.09
CA TYR A 391 -34.13 -18.57 19.26
C TYR A 391 -34.30 -17.83 20.61
N ASP A 392 -35.53 -17.72 21.09
CA ASP A 392 -35.93 -17.11 22.36
C ASP A 392 -35.54 -17.92 23.62
N ARG A 393 -35.13 -19.18 23.44
CA ARG A 393 -34.81 -20.11 24.55
C ARG A 393 -33.40 -20.68 24.47
N TYR A 394 -32.82 -20.72 23.28
CA TYR A 394 -31.48 -21.23 23.09
C TYR A 394 -30.46 -20.25 23.68
N VAL A 395 -29.75 -20.68 24.71
CA VAL A 395 -28.66 -19.92 25.34
C VAL A 395 -27.32 -20.39 24.75
N PRO A 396 -26.64 -19.55 23.93
CA PRO A 396 -25.34 -19.93 23.37
C PRO A 396 -24.28 -20.06 24.47
N LYS A 397 -23.26 -20.89 24.26
CA LYS A 397 -22.13 -21.05 25.18
C LYS A 397 -20.97 -20.13 24.81
N ASN A 398 -20.03 -19.95 25.74
CA ASN A 398 -18.80 -19.22 25.44
C ASN A 398 -18.05 -19.88 24.29
N ALA A 399 -17.54 -19.07 23.36
CA ALA A 399 -16.87 -19.48 22.12
C ALA A 399 -17.75 -20.21 21.09
N ASP A 400 -19.08 -20.22 21.24
CA ASP A 400 -19.97 -20.63 20.17
C ASP A 400 -19.88 -19.64 18.99
N SER A 401 -20.06 -20.16 17.77
CA SER A 401 -20.17 -19.37 16.55
C SER A 401 -21.50 -19.68 15.87
N VAL A 402 -22.35 -18.67 15.76
CA VAL A 402 -23.65 -18.76 15.10
C VAL A 402 -23.52 -18.26 13.66
N TYR A 403 -24.03 -19.02 12.71
CA TYR A 403 -23.96 -18.70 11.30
C TYR A 403 -25.34 -18.79 10.65
N PHE A 404 -25.71 -17.77 9.90
CA PHE A 404 -26.92 -17.73 9.08
C PHE A 404 -26.57 -17.87 7.60
N GLU A 405 -27.08 -18.91 6.97
CA GLU A 405 -26.90 -19.15 5.53
C GLU A 405 -27.72 -18.16 4.70
N PRO A 406 -27.29 -17.85 3.47
CA PRO A 406 -28.15 -17.16 2.52
C PRO A 406 -29.27 -18.05 2.02
N VAL A 407 -30.39 -17.43 1.66
CA VAL A 407 -31.44 -18.09 0.88
C VAL A 407 -30.82 -18.63 -0.41
N LEU A 408 -31.24 -19.84 -0.79
CA LEU A 408 -30.74 -20.47 -2.00
C LEU A 408 -30.95 -19.54 -3.20
N ASN A 409 -29.94 -19.37 -4.04
CA ASN A 409 -30.06 -18.68 -5.33
C ASN A 409 -30.81 -19.57 -6.34
N ARG A 410 -32.06 -19.91 -5.98
CA ARG A 410 -32.95 -20.79 -6.72
C ARG A 410 -34.30 -20.09 -6.83
N TYR A 411 -34.80 -20.01 -8.05
CA TYR A 411 -36.10 -19.45 -8.33
C TYR A 411 -37.13 -20.58 -8.26
N SER A 412 -38.26 -20.34 -7.62
CA SER A 412 -39.32 -21.34 -7.49
C SER A 412 -40.10 -21.52 -8.80
N ASN A 413 -40.17 -20.47 -9.62
CA ASN A 413 -41.06 -20.33 -10.77
C ASN A 413 -40.39 -19.60 -11.95
N ARG A 414 -39.25 -20.10 -12.43
CA ARG A 414 -38.49 -19.47 -13.51
C ARG A 414 -38.40 -20.33 -14.76
N VAL A 415 -38.50 -19.67 -15.91
CA VAL A 415 -38.06 -20.15 -17.23
C VAL A 415 -37.21 -19.09 -17.93
N THR A 416 -36.39 -19.50 -18.90
CA THR A 416 -35.54 -18.60 -19.67
C THR A 416 -35.87 -18.69 -21.16
N LEU A 417 -35.89 -17.55 -21.85
CA LEU A 417 -36.04 -17.47 -23.30
C LEU A 417 -34.79 -16.84 -23.91
N GLU A 418 -34.15 -17.55 -24.84
CA GLU A 418 -32.88 -17.20 -25.46
C GLU A 418 -33.00 -17.10 -26.99
N GLY A 419 -32.12 -16.32 -27.62
CA GLY A 419 -31.92 -16.32 -29.06
C GLY A 419 -32.75 -15.29 -29.83
N ALA A 420 -33.34 -15.71 -30.96
CA ALA A 420 -33.98 -14.84 -31.96
C ALA A 420 -35.40 -14.36 -31.59
N VAL A 421 -35.52 -13.73 -30.43
CA VAL A 421 -36.74 -13.09 -29.91
C VAL A 421 -36.49 -11.61 -29.61
N TYR A 422 -37.55 -10.80 -29.53
CA TYR A 422 -37.40 -9.36 -29.26
C TYR A 422 -37.01 -9.09 -27.80
N ARG A 423 -37.52 -9.88 -26.85
CA ARG A 423 -37.20 -9.76 -25.42
C ARG A 423 -36.64 -11.08 -24.85
N PRO A 424 -35.38 -11.43 -25.13
CA PRO A 424 -34.75 -12.56 -24.45
C PRO A 424 -34.59 -12.24 -22.96
N GLY A 425 -34.69 -13.25 -22.10
CA GLY A 425 -34.53 -13.06 -20.66
C GLY A 425 -35.23 -14.10 -19.81
N THR A 426 -35.37 -13.74 -18.54
CA THR A 426 -36.00 -14.57 -17.51
C THR A 426 -37.47 -14.21 -17.38
N TYR A 427 -38.34 -15.23 -17.36
CA TYR A 427 -39.77 -15.07 -17.22
C TYR A 427 -40.32 -15.92 -16.08
N GLU A 428 -41.45 -15.47 -15.54
CA GLU A 428 -42.23 -16.20 -14.55
C GLU A 428 -42.88 -17.44 -15.18
N LEU A 429 -42.70 -18.59 -14.53
CA LEU A 429 -43.42 -19.83 -14.81
C LEU A 429 -44.77 -19.83 -14.07
N SER A 430 -45.83 -19.52 -14.79
CA SER A 430 -47.21 -19.72 -14.32
C SER A 430 -47.64 -21.19 -14.53
N PRO A 431 -48.62 -21.70 -13.75
CA PRO A 431 -49.29 -22.96 -14.09
C PRO A 431 -49.77 -22.89 -15.54
N ASP A 432 -49.44 -23.90 -16.34
CA ASP A 432 -49.80 -24.02 -17.76
C ASP A 432 -49.08 -23.11 -18.76
N LEU A 433 -47.98 -22.44 -18.37
CA LEU A 433 -47.18 -21.66 -19.31
C LEU A 433 -46.60 -22.57 -20.42
N THR A 434 -46.86 -22.21 -21.67
CA THR A 434 -46.32 -22.91 -22.84
C THR A 434 -45.24 -22.10 -23.57
N VAL A 435 -44.53 -22.74 -24.49
CA VAL A 435 -43.55 -22.08 -25.38
C VAL A 435 -44.21 -20.97 -26.20
N GLY A 436 -45.34 -21.23 -26.84
CA GLY A 436 -46.05 -20.23 -27.65
C GLY A 436 -46.46 -19.01 -26.84
N GLN A 437 -46.94 -19.20 -25.61
CA GLN A 437 -47.27 -18.12 -24.69
C GLN A 437 -46.03 -17.34 -24.23
N LEU A 438 -44.92 -18.03 -23.93
CA LEU A 438 -43.67 -17.40 -23.55
C LEU A 438 -43.11 -16.52 -24.68
N ILE A 439 -43.14 -17.01 -25.93
CA ILE A 439 -42.72 -16.22 -27.10
C ILE A 439 -43.61 -14.99 -27.28
N LYS A 440 -44.93 -15.11 -27.09
CA LYS A 440 -45.86 -13.97 -27.11
C LYS A 440 -45.58 -12.96 -25.99
N LYS A 441 -45.27 -13.41 -24.78
CA LYS A 441 -44.85 -12.54 -23.65
C LYS A 441 -43.54 -11.79 -23.96
N ALA A 442 -42.72 -12.32 -24.87
CA ALA A 442 -41.46 -11.72 -25.31
C ALA A 442 -41.58 -10.81 -26.54
N ASP A 443 -42.79 -10.36 -26.87
CA ASP A 443 -43.14 -9.59 -28.08
C ASP A 443 -42.88 -10.33 -29.42
N GLY A 444 -42.72 -11.67 -29.39
CA GLY A 444 -42.55 -12.50 -30.58
C GLY A 444 -41.10 -12.81 -30.94
N VAL A 445 -40.93 -13.49 -32.09
CA VAL A 445 -39.63 -13.80 -32.69
C VAL A 445 -39.18 -12.67 -33.62
N ARG A 446 -37.86 -12.48 -33.76
CA ARG A 446 -37.27 -11.51 -34.69
C ARG A 446 -37.38 -11.97 -36.15
N GLU A 447 -37.16 -11.07 -37.08
CA GLU A 447 -37.20 -11.32 -38.53
C GLU A 447 -36.11 -12.30 -38.99
N ASP A 448 -34.99 -12.35 -38.26
CA ASP A 448 -33.88 -13.27 -38.52
C ASP A 448 -34.11 -14.65 -37.89
N ALA A 449 -35.20 -14.91 -37.17
CA ALA A 449 -35.44 -16.20 -36.53
C ALA A 449 -35.63 -17.35 -37.54
N PHE A 450 -35.06 -18.52 -37.22
CA PHE A 450 -35.28 -19.74 -37.99
C PHE A 450 -36.62 -20.38 -37.62
N LEU A 451 -37.70 -19.95 -38.28
CA LEU A 451 -39.09 -20.30 -37.95
C LEU A 451 -39.44 -21.81 -37.99
N THR A 452 -38.55 -22.66 -38.49
CA THR A 452 -38.82 -24.09 -38.67
C THR A 452 -38.66 -24.86 -37.37
N ASN A 453 -37.60 -24.60 -36.59
CA ASN A 453 -37.27 -25.39 -35.40
C ASN A 453 -36.73 -24.49 -34.28
N GLY A 454 -37.24 -24.71 -33.06
CA GLY A 454 -36.65 -24.30 -31.80
C GLY A 454 -36.49 -25.50 -30.87
N TYR A 455 -35.87 -25.32 -29.71
CA TYR A 455 -35.75 -26.40 -28.73
C TYR A 455 -35.79 -25.88 -27.30
N VAL A 456 -36.32 -26.70 -26.40
CA VAL A 456 -36.28 -26.48 -24.95
C VAL A 456 -35.17 -27.34 -24.36
N LYS A 457 -34.22 -26.71 -23.68
CA LYS A 457 -33.26 -27.37 -22.80
C LYS A 457 -33.98 -27.63 -21.47
N ARG A 458 -34.25 -28.89 -21.16
CA ARG A 458 -35.00 -29.31 -19.96
C ARG A 458 -34.14 -30.17 -19.05
N THR A 459 -34.23 -29.93 -17.74
CA THR A 459 -33.65 -30.82 -16.72
C THR A 459 -34.78 -31.47 -15.93
N LYS A 460 -34.95 -32.79 -16.06
CA LYS A 460 -36.00 -33.55 -15.38
C LYS A 460 -35.73 -33.65 -13.86
N PRO A 461 -36.74 -34.01 -13.04
CA PRO A 461 -36.55 -34.20 -11.60
C PRO A 461 -35.47 -35.21 -11.20
N ASN A 462 -35.17 -36.18 -12.08
CA ASN A 462 -34.09 -37.16 -11.92
C ASN A 462 -32.71 -36.64 -12.39
N LEU A 463 -32.59 -35.35 -12.72
CA LEU A 463 -31.41 -34.66 -13.24
C LEU A 463 -31.00 -35.02 -14.68
N ASP A 464 -31.82 -35.81 -15.40
CA ASP A 464 -31.59 -36.07 -16.81
C ASP A 464 -31.80 -34.81 -17.64
N LYS A 465 -30.89 -34.57 -18.57
CA LYS A 465 -30.96 -33.46 -19.53
C LYS A 465 -31.64 -33.94 -20.80
N GLU A 466 -32.66 -33.21 -21.24
CA GLU A 466 -33.41 -33.49 -22.46
C GLU A 466 -33.44 -32.24 -23.34
N LEU A 467 -33.42 -32.46 -24.65
CA LEU A 467 -33.72 -31.45 -25.65
C LEU A 467 -35.09 -31.77 -26.23
N VAL A 468 -36.06 -30.90 -26.01
CA VAL A 468 -37.41 -31.04 -26.56
C VAL A 468 -37.53 -30.14 -27.79
N PRO A 469 -37.40 -30.68 -29.01
CA PRO A 469 -37.55 -29.88 -30.23
C PRO A 469 -39.02 -29.49 -30.43
N PHE A 470 -39.26 -28.31 -31.00
CA PHE A 470 -40.59 -27.85 -31.39
C PHE A 470 -40.52 -27.00 -32.67
N ASN A 471 -41.63 -26.93 -33.40
CA ASN A 471 -41.77 -26.04 -34.55
C ASN A 471 -42.34 -24.69 -34.11
N ILE A 472 -41.67 -23.59 -34.44
CA ILE A 472 -42.04 -22.25 -33.96
C ILE A 472 -43.38 -21.78 -34.54
N LYS A 473 -43.67 -22.11 -35.80
CA LYS A 473 -44.95 -21.75 -36.44
C LYS A 473 -46.12 -22.47 -35.77
N ASP A 474 -45.94 -23.75 -35.45
CA ASP A 474 -46.98 -24.57 -34.84
C ASP A 474 -47.31 -24.08 -33.43
N VAL A 475 -46.29 -23.85 -32.59
CA VAL A 475 -46.50 -23.37 -31.20
C VAL A 475 -47.09 -21.96 -31.16
N LEU A 476 -46.75 -21.07 -32.10
CA LEU A 476 -47.36 -19.74 -32.20
C LEU A 476 -48.84 -19.79 -32.60
N ALA A 477 -49.21 -20.76 -33.43
CA ALA A 477 -50.58 -21.06 -33.83
C ALA A 477 -51.38 -21.82 -32.74
N GLY A 478 -50.72 -22.26 -31.67
CA GLY A 478 -51.33 -23.04 -30.57
C GLY A 478 -51.41 -24.55 -30.85
N ASN A 479 -50.76 -25.04 -31.91
CA ASN A 479 -50.71 -26.46 -32.25
C ASN A 479 -49.44 -27.09 -31.69
N ASN A 480 -49.57 -28.29 -31.08
CA ASN A 480 -48.43 -29.03 -30.51
C ASN A 480 -47.55 -28.20 -29.55
N ASP A 481 -48.17 -27.29 -28.79
CA ASP A 481 -47.44 -26.39 -27.89
C ASP A 481 -46.87 -27.14 -26.68
N VAL A 482 -45.66 -26.79 -26.29
CA VAL A 482 -44.91 -27.49 -25.24
C VAL A 482 -45.11 -26.76 -23.92
N THR A 483 -45.70 -27.44 -22.93
CA THR A 483 -45.79 -26.92 -21.56
C THR A 483 -44.42 -26.86 -20.93
N LEU A 484 -44.09 -25.73 -20.30
CA LEU A 484 -42.80 -25.48 -19.68
C LEU A 484 -42.75 -25.95 -18.23
N MET A 485 -41.55 -26.34 -17.81
CA MET A 485 -41.21 -26.76 -16.46
C MET A 485 -40.20 -25.78 -15.84
N ARG A 486 -40.07 -25.84 -14.52
CA ARG A 486 -39.13 -24.99 -13.77
C ARG A 486 -37.70 -25.23 -14.28
N GLU A 487 -37.00 -24.14 -14.55
CA GLU A 487 -35.63 -24.10 -15.12
C GLU A 487 -35.52 -24.49 -16.60
N ASP A 488 -36.64 -24.60 -17.33
CA ASP A 488 -36.57 -24.77 -18.79
C ASP A 488 -35.93 -23.53 -19.44
N SER A 489 -35.04 -23.77 -20.41
CA SER A 489 -34.48 -22.74 -21.29
C SER A 489 -34.96 -22.99 -22.72
N VAL A 490 -35.83 -22.11 -23.21
CA VAL A 490 -36.36 -22.12 -24.57
C VAL A 490 -35.40 -21.35 -25.47
N VAL A 491 -34.88 -21.99 -26.51
CA VAL A 491 -33.93 -21.39 -27.43
C VAL A 491 -34.53 -21.28 -28.82
N ILE A 492 -34.49 -20.06 -29.37
CA ILE A 492 -34.87 -19.76 -30.74
C ILE A 492 -33.61 -19.41 -31.54
N VAL A 493 -33.26 -20.22 -32.53
CA VAL A 493 -32.03 -20.02 -33.32
C VAL A 493 -32.26 -18.94 -34.38
N SER A 494 -31.25 -18.11 -34.69
CA SER A 494 -31.31 -17.20 -35.82
C SER A 494 -30.78 -17.83 -37.12
N ASN A 495 -31.28 -17.37 -38.26
CA ASN A 495 -30.76 -17.72 -39.59
C ASN A 495 -29.30 -17.28 -39.78
N ALA A 496 -28.84 -16.30 -39.00
CA ALA A 496 -27.44 -15.85 -39.01
C ALA A 496 -26.54 -16.87 -38.30
N ASP A 497 -26.96 -17.42 -37.17
CA ASP A 497 -26.20 -18.44 -36.41
C ASP A 497 -26.01 -19.75 -37.21
N LEU A 498 -26.86 -19.99 -38.22
CA LEU A 498 -26.79 -21.16 -39.10
C LEU A 498 -25.95 -20.93 -40.37
N ARG A 499 -25.46 -19.71 -40.61
CA ARG A 499 -24.62 -19.39 -41.78
C ARG A 499 -23.17 -19.33 -41.36
N ASP A 500 -22.29 -19.95 -42.14
CA ASP A 500 -20.85 -19.74 -41.98
C ASP A 500 -20.53 -18.25 -42.20
N GLU A 501 -19.96 -17.59 -41.19
CA GLU A 501 -19.44 -16.24 -41.33
C GLU A 501 -18.22 -16.26 -42.26
N MET A 502 -18.47 -15.97 -43.54
CA MET A 502 -17.41 -15.82 -44.51
C MET A 502 -16.55 -14.60 -44.16
N SER A 503 -15.23 -14.76 -44.13
CA SER A 503 -14.28 -13.71 -43.78
C SER A 503 -13.16 -13.60 -44.81
N VAL A 504 -12.41 -12.49 -44.76
CA VAL A 504 -11.17 -12.26 -45.50
C VAL A 504 -10.11 -11.81 -44.51
N THR A 505 -8.87 -12.25 -44.70
CA THR A 505 -7.75 -11.90 -43.80
C THR A 505 -6.76 -11.01 -44.52
N ILE A 506 -6.30 -9.94 -43.87
CA ILE A 506 -5.21 -9.09 -44.34
C ILE A 506 -4.12 -9.02 -43.28
N ASP A 507 -2.88 -9.27 -43.69
CA ASP A 507 -1.71 -9.34 -42.83
C ASP A 507 -0.49 -8.65 -43.46
N GLY A 508 0.57 -8.49 -42.67
CA GLY A 508 1.82 -7.85 -43.07
C GLY A 508 1.85 -6.36 -42.74
N PHE A 509 2.40 -5.55 -43.66
CA PHE A 509 2.73 -4.14 -43.45
C PHE A 509 1.54 -3.20 -43.70
N VAL A 510 0.45 -3.47 -43.00
CA VAL A 510 -0.75 -2.62 -42.89
C VAL A 510 -0.91 -2.11 -41.45
N ARG A 511 -1.64 -1.02 -41.25
CA ARG A 511 -1.73 -0.40 -39.92
C ARG A 511 -2.53 -1.22 -38.90
N SER A 512 -3.50 -2.00 -39.36
CA SER A 512 -4.37 -2.82 -38.53
C SER A 512 -4.63 -4.17 -39.21
N PRO A 513 -3.66 -5.09 -39.17
CA PRO A 513 -3.84 -6.43 -39.71
C PRO A 513 -4.90 -7.20 -38.92
N GLY A 514 -5.61 -8.11 -39.59
CA GLY A 514 -6.68 -8.87 -38.97
C GLY A 514 -7.64 -9.53 -39.97
N THR A 515 -8.66 -10.17 -39.42
CA THR A 515 -9.72 -10.82 -40.17
C THR A 515 -10.96 -9.94 -40.18
N PHE A 516 -11.54 -9.76 -41.36
CA PHE A 516 -12.70 -8.91 -41.61
C PHE A 516 -13.84 -9.74 -42.17
N VAL A 517 -15.08 -9.45 -41.75
CA VAL A 517 -16.28 -10.11 -42.26
C VAL A 517 -16.44 -9.80 -43.74
N PHE A 518 -16.53 -10.84 -44.57
CA PHE A 518 -16.70 -10.69 -46.01
C PHE A 518 -18.10 -10.19 -46.34
N ARG A 519 -18.18 -9.20 -47.22
CA ARG A 519 -19.45 -8.72 -47.80
C ARG A 519 -19.37 -8.87 -49.31
N ARG A 520 -20.45 -9.34 -49.93
CA ARG A 520 -20.52 -9.51 -51.39
C ARG A 520 -20.21 -8.18 -52.07
N GLY A 521 -19.23 -8.16 -52.97
CA GLY A 521 -18.78 -6.97 -53.69
C GLY A 521 -17.56 -6.26 -53.08
N MET A 522 -17.02 -6.75 -51.95
CA MET A 522 -15.82 -6.21 -51.31
C MET A 522 -14.59 -6.31 -52.24
N ARG A 523 -13.80 -5.23 -52.30
CA ARG A 523 -12.60 -5.11 -53.13
C ARG A 523 -11.32 -5.06 -52.29
N LEU A 524 -10.18 -5.29 -52.91
CA LEU A 524 -8.86 -5.20 -52.26
C LEU A 524 -8.62 -3.83 -51.60
N ALA A 525 -9.01 -2.75 -52.29
CA ALA A 525 -8.89 -1.39 -51.76
C ALA A 525 -9.72 -1.19 -50.48
N ASP A 526 -10.92 -1.77 -50.42
CA ASP A 526 -11.83 -1.63 -49.27
C ASP A 526 -11.21 -2.27 -48.03
N ILE A 527 -10.61 -3.45 -48.15
CA ILE A 527 -10.00 -4.14 -47.01
C ILE A 527 -8.70 -3.49 -46.56
N ILE A 528 -7.88 -2.97 -47.49
CA ILE A 528 -6.70 -2.19 -47.15
C ILE A 528 -7.11 -0.92 -46.39
N LEU A 529 -8.19 -0.26 -46.83
CA LEU A 529 -8.75 0.91 -46.14
C LEU A 529 -9.28 0.55 -44.74
N MET A 530 -10.01 -0.55 -44.61
CA MET A 530 -10.49 -1.05 -43.30
C MET A 530 -9.33 -1.43 -42.37
N ALA A 531 -8.20 -1.88 -42.91
CA ALA A 531 -6.95 -2.12 -42.20
C ALA A 531 -6.15 -0.82 -41.90
N GLY A 532 -6.73 0.36 -42.18
CA GLY A 532 -6.11 1.66 -41.92
C GLY A 532 -5.04 2.09 -42.93
N GLY A 533 -4.95 1.41 -44.08
CA GLY A 533 -3.95 1.63 -45.11
C GLY A 533 -2.60 0.97 -44.82
N PHE A 534 -1.64 1.23 -45.70
CA PHE A 534 -0.28 0.72 -45.59
C PHE A 534 0.52 1.41 -44.46
N THR A 535 1.50 0.70 -43.91
CA THR A 535 2.58 1.32 -43.11
C THR A 535 3.61 1.97 -44.04
N ASN A 536 4.43 2.89 -43.51
CA ASN A 536 5.44 3.60 -44.31
C ASN A 536 6.50 2.68 -44.93
N ASP A 537 6.65 1.47 -44.41
CA ASP A 537 7.61 0.46 -44.84
C ASP A 537 6.98 -0.68 -45.62
N ALA A 538 5.72 -0.55 -46.02
CA ALA A 538 5.05 -1.52 -46.89
C ALA A 538 5.60 -1.49 -48.32
N ALA A 539 5.69 -2.65 -48.95
CA ALA A 539 5.93 -2.79 -50.38
C ALA A 539 4.57 -2.80 -51.11
N SER A 540 3.95 -1.63 -51.26
CA SER A 540 2.62 -1.50 -51.88
C SER A 540 2.56 -2.00 -53.34
N HIS A 541 3.72 -2.06 -54.01
CA HIS A 541 3.88 -2.59 -55.38
C HIS A 541 3.89 -4.12 -55.48
N HIS A 542 3.70 -4.83 -54.36
CA HIS A 542 3.75 -6.29 -54.34
C HIS A 542 2.80 -6.88 -53.30
N VAL A 543 1.50 -6.59 -53.41
CA VAL A 543 0.47 -7.20 -52.54
C VAL A 543 0.16 -8.61 -53.04
N GLU A 544 0.25 -9.61 -52.16
CA GLU A 544 -0.02 -11.01 -52.48
C GLU A 544 -1.40 -11.42 -51.97
N ILE A 545 -2.19 -12.09 -52.81
CA ILE A 545 -3.50 -12.63 -52.45
C ILE A 545 -3.49 -14.14 -52.70
N SER A 546 -3.67 -14.91 -51.63
CA SER A 546 -3.83 -16.35 -51.65
C SER A 546 -5.31 -16.72 -51.60
N ARG A 547 -5.81 -17.31 -52.69
CA ARG A 547 -7.21 -17.74 -52.83
C ARG A 547 -7.32 -19.26 -52.84
N LEU A 548 -8.23 -19.82 -52.04
CA LEU A 548 -8.50 -21.26 -51.99
C LEU A 548 -9.18 -21.74 -53.28
N VAL A 549 -8.64 -22.79 -53.90
CA VAL A 549 -9.23 -23.41 -55.10
C VAL A 549 -10.42 -24.27 -54.71
N LYS A 550 -11.64 -23.87 -55.12
CA LYS A 550 -12.88 -24.61 -54.84
C LYS A 550 -13.06 -25.77 -55.83
N ASN A 551 -12.42 -26.91 -55.57
CA ASN A 551 -12.75 -28.15 -56.30
C ASN A 551 -14.08 -28.70 -55.80
N LYS A 552 -15.08 -28.73 -56.69
CA LYS A 552 -16.40 -29.35 -56.43
C LYS A 552 -16.51 -30.79 -56.96
N GLY A 553 -15.44 -31.34 -57.53
CA GLY A 553 -15.38 -32.73 -57.97
C GLY A 553 -14.36 -33.53 -57.18
N ASP A 554 -14.58 -34.84 -57.06
CA ASP A 554 -13.68 -35.82 -56.42
C ASP A 554 -12.41 -36.07 -57.26
N VAL A 555 -11.69 -35.01 -57.62
CA VAL A 555 -10.41 -35.09 -58.32
C VAL A 555 -9.34 -34.51 -57.40
N PHE A 556 -8.34 -35.34 -57.08
CA PHE A 556 -7.13 -34.91 -56.37
C PHE A 556 -6.34 -33.92 -57.25
N SER A 557 -6.65 -32.64 -57.15
CA SER A 557 -5.73 -31.58 -57.60
C SER A 557 -4.70 -31.33 -56.49
N ASN A 558 -3.42 -31.38 -56.85
CA ASN A 558 -2.30 -31.06 -55.96
C ASN A 558 -2.17 -29.54 -55.70
N GLN A 559 -3.03 -28.71 -56.29
CA GLN A 559 -3.03 -27.27 -56.10
C GLN A 559 -4.21 -26.85 -55.20
N LEU A 560 -3.88 -26.44 -53.98
CA LEU A 560 -4.86 -26.00 -52.97
C LEU A 560 -5.16 -24.49 -53.05
N ILE A 561 -4.20 -23.69 -53.54
CA ILE A 561 -4.25 -22.23 -53.52
C ILE A 561 -3.79 -21.66 -54.87
N THR A 562 -4.41 -20.54 -55.29
CA THR A 562 -3.93 -19.67 -56.37
C THR A 562 -3.38 -18.39 -55.74
N SER A 563 -2.10 -18.07 -56.02
CA SER A 563 -1.47 -16.81 -55.60
C SER A 563 -1.57 -15.77 -56.70
N ILE A 564 -2.02 -14.56 -56.35
CA ILE A 564 -2.20 -13.41 -57.24
C ILE A 564 -1.39 -12.26 -56.67
N SER A 565 -0.48 -11.69 -57.46
CA SER A 565 0.32 -10.53 -57.05
C SER A 565 -0.15 -9.27 -57.78
N LEU A 566 -0.39 -8.19 -57.04
CA LEU A 566 -0.91 -6.93 -57.56
C LEU A 566 -0.07 -5.74 -57.09
N ASP A 567 0.06 -4.74 -57.96
CA ASP A 567 0.62 -3.42 -57.65
C ASP A 567 -0.53 -2.50 -57.24
N VAL A 568 -0.45 -1.97 -56.00
CA VAL A 568 -1.43 -1.06 -55.43
C VAL A 568 -0.71 0.25 -55.11
N ASP A 569 -1.13 1.32 -55.77
CA ASP A 569 -0.55 2.63 -55.52
C ASP A 569 -0.99 3.20 -54.15
N SER A 570 -0.33 4.28 -53.71
CA SER A 570 -0.65 4.96 -52.45
C SER A 570 -2.05 5.59 -52.41
N SER A 571 -2.71 5.73 -53.57
CA SER A 571 -4.11 6.15 -53.72
C SER A 571 -5.09 4.98 -53.75
N LEU A 572 -4.62 3.75 -53.49
CA LEU A 572 -5.38 2.50 -53.52
C LEU A 572 -5.98 2.16 -54.89
N HIS A 573 -5.40 2.68 -55.97
CA HIS A 573 -5.71 2.24 -57.32
C HIS A 573 -4.79 1.08 -57.73
N THR A 574 -5.39 0.04 -58.32
CA THR A 574 -4.68 -1.04 -58.97
C THR A 574 -4.31 -0.61 -60.39
N THR A 575 -3.05 -0.78 -60.79
CA THR A 575 -2.62 -0.48 -62.17
C THR A 575 -3.33 -1.46 -63.12
N GLY A 576 -4.21 -0.95 -63.98
CA GLY A 576 -5.04 -1.77 -64.88
C GLY A 576 -6.57 -1.58 -64.77
N ASN A 577 -7.05 -0.48 -64.18
CA ASN A 577 -8.43 0.04 -64.24
C ASN A 577 -9.60 -0.87 -63.81
N GLU A 578 -9.36 -2.09 -63.37
CA GLU A 578 -10.36 -2.94 -62.72
C GLU A 578 -10.01 -3.11 -61.24
N SER A 579 -10.90 -2.65 -60.36
CA SER A 579 -10.75 -2.88 -58.92
C SER A 579 -10.87 -4.38 -58.62
N PHE A 580 -9.82 -4.98 -58.06
CA PHE A 580 -9.80 -6.42 -57.78
C PHE A 580 -10.84 -6.82 -56.72
N GLY A 581 -11.76 -7.70 -57.09
CA GLY A 581 -12.80 -8.24 -56.22
C GLY A 581 -12.29 -9.40 -55.36
N LEU A 582 -12.63 -9.36 -54.08
CA LEU A 582 -12.27 -10.40 -53.11
C LEU A 582 -13.33 -11.51 -53.07
N GLU A 583 -12.89 -12.71 -52.71
CA GLU A 583 -13.73 -13.86 -52.43
C GLU A 583 -13.67 -14.23 -50.93
N PRO A 584 -14.69 -14.96 -50.43
CA PRO A 584 -14.62 -15.57 -49.10
C PRO A 584 -13.34 -16.39 -48.91
N LEU A 585 -12.71 -16.21 -47.75
CA LEU A 585 -11.48 -16.88 -47.30
C LEU A 585 -10.20 -16.48 -48.05
N ASP A 586 -10.22 -15.38 -48.82
CA ASP A 586 -8.99 -14.80 -49.36
C ASP A 586 -8.04 -14.39 -48.22
N TYR A 587 -6.74 -14.64 -48.42
CA TYR A 587 -5.67 -14.20 -47.53
C TYR A 587 -4.77 -13.20 -48.26
N ILE A 588 -4.75 -11.95 -47.81
CA ILE A 588 -3.98 -10.85 -48.37
C ILE A 588 -2.75 -10.63 -47.50
N TYR A 589 -1.57 -10.64 -48.10
CA TYR A 589 -0.31 -10.35 -47.44
C TYR A 589 0.38 -9.16 -48.08
N VAL A 590 0.75 -8.18 -47.26
CA VAL A 590 1.51 -7.00 -47.68
C VAL A 590 2.95 -7.13 -47.17
N PRO A 591 3.95 -7.36 -48.04
CA PRO A 591 5.34 -7.52 -47.63
C PRO A 591 6.00 -6.20 -47.24
N ARG A 592 7.17 -6.29 -46.60
CA ARG A 592 8.01 -5.12 -46.28
C ARG A 592 8.80 -4.67 -47.49
N SER A 593 8.92 -3.36 -47.67
CA SER A 593 9.87 -2.76 -48.59
C SER A 593 11.31 -2.95 -48.07
N VAL A 594 12.13 -3.66 -48.83
CA VAL A 594 13.57 -3.93 -48.54
C VAL A 594 14.40 -2.63 -48.52
N ASN A 595 13.88 -1.58 -49.15
CA ASN A 595 14.51 -0.27 -49.25
C ASN A 595 14.14 0.70 -48.11
N TYR A 596 13.15 0.37 -47.27
CA TYR A 596 12.75 1.24 -46.17
C TYR A 596 13.68 1.10 -44.96
N HIS A 597 14.28 2.21 -44.50
CA HIS A 597 15.20 2.23 -43.37
C HIS A 597 14.80 3.30 -42.37
N ALA A 598 14.77 2.95 -41.09
CA ALA A 598 14.58 3.93 -40.02
C ALA A 598 15.79 4.86 -39.99
N ILE A 599 15.57 6.15 -40.24
CA ILE A 599 16.58 7.19 -40.12
C ILE A 599 16.99 7.22 -38.64
N GLY A 600 18.26 6.90 -38.34
CA GLY A 600 18.77 6.79 -36.98
C GLY A 600 19.96 7.73 -36.74
N ASN A 601 20.12 8.17 -35.50
CA ASN A 601 21.21 9.04 -35.09
C ASN A 601 22.26 8.28 -34.30
N VAL A 602 23.51 8.73 -34.38
CA VAL A 602 24.64 8.30 -33.57
C VAL A 602 25.26 9.49 -32.88
N ALA A 603 25.68 9.33 -31.62
CA ALA A 603 26.19 10.42 -30.81
C ALA A 603 27.71 10.44 -30.79
N VAL A 604 28.34 11.50 -31.28
CA VAL A 604 29.80 11.70 -31.16
C VAL A 604 30.09 12.64 -30.00
N LYS A 605 30.93 12.21 -29.07
CA LYS A 605 31.22 12.91 -27.81
C LYS A 605 32.72 12.99 -27.54
N GLY A 606 33.09 13.92 -26.65
CA GLY A 606 34.46 14.10 -26.18
C GLY A 606 35.27 15.06 -27.05
N GLU A 607 36.55 14.76 -27.23
CA GLU A 607 37.56 15.61 -27.84
C GLU A 607 37.54 15.55 -29.38
N VAL A 608 36.39 15.94 -29.95
CA VAL A 608 36.19 16.19 -31.39
C VAL A 608 35.86 17.66 -31.60
N LEU A 609 36.06 18.16 -32.83
CA LEU A 609 35.86 19.58 -33.13
C LEU A 609 34.39 20.01 -32.96
N PHE A 610 33.46 19.14 -33.37
CA PHE A 610 32.01 19.35 -33.28
C PHE A 610 31.33 18.12 -32.65
N PRO A 611 31.21 18.03 -31.33
CA PRO A 611 30.44 16.96 -30.69
C PRO A 611 28.93 17.15 -30.90
N GLY A 612 28.18 16.07 -31.09
CA GLY A 612 26.74 16.13 -31.35
C GLY A 612 26.15 14.84 -31.88
N ASP A 613 24.86 14.89 -32.23
CA ASP A 613 24.13 13.79 -32.85
C ASP A 613 24.20 13.88 -34.37
N TYR A 614 24.62 12.78 -35.00
CA TYR A 614 24.83 12.67 -36.43
C TYR A 614 23.87 11.63 -36.99
N THR A 615 23.06 12.01 -37.99
CA THR A 615 22.21 11.06 -38.70
C THR A 615 23.05 10.15 -39.59
N LEU A 616 22.75 8.85 -39.56
CA LEU A 616 23.37 7.85 -40.44
C LEU A 616 22.92 8.10 -41.89
N GLN A 617 23.89 8.33 -42.77
CA GLN A 617 23.67 8.62 -44.20
C GLN A 617 23.74 7.35 -45.07
N ARG A 618 24.47 6.32 -44.62
CA ARG A 618 24.68 5.07 -45.38
C ARG A 618 24.65 3.85 -44.47
N ARG A 619 24.23 2.70 -45.02
CA ARG A 619 24.21 1.40 -44.31
C ARG A 619 25.59 0.94 -43.83
N ASN A 620 26.65 1.44 -44.45
CA ASN A 620 28.03 1.07 -44.18
C ASN A 620 28.84 2.19 -43.50
N GLU A 621 28.18 3.11 -42.79
CA GLU A 621 28.85 4.21 -42.10
C GLU A 621 29.60 3.71 -40.85
N THR A 622 30.84 4.17 -40.70
CA THR A 622 31.77 3.72 -39.66
C THR A 622 32.06 4.82 -38.63
N PRO A 623 32.60 4.50 -37.43
CA PRO A 623 33.03 5.50 -36.46
C PRO A 623 33.98 6.55 -37.05
N ILE A 624 34.90 6.16 -37.94
CA ILE A 624 35.84 7.09 -38.56
C ILE A 624 35.13 8.07 -39.52
N ASP A 625 34.08 7.63 -40.21
CA ASP A 625 33.30 8.50 -41.10
C ASP A 625 32.59 9.57 -40.31
N VAL A 626 31.96 9.21 -39.19
CA VAL A 626 31.24 10.18 -38.34
C VAL A 626 32.22 11.10 -37.60
N ILE A 627 33.38 10.60 -37.15
CA ILE A 627 34.43 11.46 -36.56
C ILE A 627 34.95 12.49 -37.57
N LYS A 628 35.12 12.12 -38.85
CA LYS A 628 35.48 13.09 -39.90
C LYS A 628 34.41 14.16 -40.08
N ARG A 629 33.13 13.77 -40.07
CA ARG A 629 31.99 14.72 -40.12
C ARG A 629 31.88 15.58 -38.85
N ALA A 630 32.35 15.07 -37.72
CA ALA A 630 32.53 15.82 -36.48
C ALA A 630 33.74 16.78 -36.49
N GLY A 631 34.35 16.99 -37.66
CA GLY A 631 35.49 17.89 -37.83
C GLY A 631 36.82 17.31 -37.34
N GLY A 632 36.88 15.99 -37.13
CA GLY A 632 38.08 15.30 -36.66
C GLY A 632 38.28 15.39 -35.14
N VAL A 633 39.41 14.84 -34.69
CA VAL A 633 39.83 14.81 -33.28
C VAL A 633 40.59 16.11 -32.96
N THR A 634 40.38 16.68 -31.76
CA THR A 634 41.11 17.89 -31.32
C THR A 634 42.58 17.59 -31.02
N PRO A 635 43.49 18.58 -30.91
CA PRO A 635 44.90 18.33 -30.56
C PRO A 635 45.11 17.63 -29.21
N THR A 636 44.12 17.70 -28.32
CA THR A 636 44.12 17.05 -27.01
C THR A 636 43.35 15.73 -27.00
N GLY A 637 42.71 15.34 -28.10
CA GLY A 637 41.92 14.11 -28.20
C GLY A 637 42.76 12.89 -28.56
N SER A 638 42.34 11.74 -28.04
CA SER A 638 43.05 10.47 -28.23
C SER A 638 42.24 9.51 -29.11
N LEU A 639 42.62 9.41 -30.38
CA LEU A 639 42.00 8.46 -31.31
C LEU A 639 42.31 7.00 -30.96
N GLU A 640 43.50 6.74 -30.39
CA GLU A 640 43.92 5.41 -29.91
C GLU A 640 43.05 4.89 -28.76
N ASN A 641 42.54 5.80 -27.94
CA ASN A 641 41.72 5.47 -26.78
C ASN A 641 40.23 5.68 -27.03
N ALA A 642 39.81 5.85 -28.28
CA ALA A 642 38.41 6.01 -28.64
C ALA A 642 37.57 4.82 -28.13
N VAL A 643 36.38 5.10 -27.61
CA VAL A 643 35.45 4.09 -27.11
C VAL A 643 34.11 4.21 -27.78
N MET A 644 33.44 3.08 -27.97
CA MET A 644 32.10 3.04 -28.52
C MET A 644 31.14 2.39 -27.52
N TYR A 645 29.95 2.94 -27.40
CA TYR A 645 28.87 2.40 -26.61
C TYR A 645 27.71 2.03 -27.51
N ARG A 646 27.25 0.78 -27.40
CA ARG A 646 26.04 0.28 -28.06
C ARG A 646 25.07 -0.16 -26.98
N ASN A 647 23.91 0.47 -26.90
CA ASN A 647 22.92 0.24 -25.82
C ASN A 647 23.55 0.34 -24.41
N GLY A 648 24.51 1.25 -24.22
CA GLY A 648 25.21 1.45 -22.95
C GLY A 648 26.34 0.45 -22.64
N ILE A 649 26.58 -0.53 -23.52
CA ILE A 649 27.65 -1.53 -23.36
C ILE A 649 28.88 -1.07 -24.14
N LEU A 650 30.05 -1.15 -23.50
CA LEU A 650 31.33 -0.82 -24.14
C LEU A 650 31.65 -1.84 -25.24
N VAL A 651 31.86 -1.34 -26.45
CA VAL A 651 32.34 -2.09 -27.60
C VAL A 651 33.79 -1.70 -27.85
N ASN A 652 34.68 -2.70 -27.89
CA ASN A 652 36.10 -2.47 -28.13
C ASN A 652 36.30 -1.85 -29.53
N LEU A 653 36.96 -0.69 -29.57
CA LEU A 653 37.18 0.09 -30.76
C LEU A 653 38.68 0.37 -30.92
N ASP A 654 39.28 -0.13 -32.00
CA ASP A 654 40.66 0.20 -32.40
C ASP A 654 40.63 0.99 -33.71
N LEU A 655 40.81 2.30 -33.61
CA LEU A 655 40.79 3.21 -34.76
C LEU A 655 42.18 3.47 -35.35
N THR A 656 43.24 2.87 -34.79
CA THR A 656 44.64 3.18 -35.15
C THR A 656 45.24 2.18 -36.12
N ASN A 657 44.76 0.95 -36.12
CA ASN A 657 45.27 -0.11 -36.98
C ASN A 657 44.52 -0.15 -38.33
N LYS A 658 45.19 0.29 -39.41
CA LYS A 658 44.65 0.30 -40.79
C LYS A 658 44.26 -1.09 -41.35
N ASN A 659 44.71 -2.18 -40.73
CA ASN A 659 44.42 -3.56 -41.14
C ASN A 659 43.48 -4.31 -40.18
N SER A 660 42.90 -3.63 -39.19
CA SER A 660 42.03 -4.28 -38.20
C SER A 660 40.56 -4.33 -38.65
N ARG A 661 39.85 -5.42 -38.35
CA ARG A 661 38.39 -5.53 -38.57
C ARG A 661 37.57 -4.42 -37.85
N ALA A 662 38.19 -3.65 -36.95
CA ALA A 662 37.59 -2.53 -36.23
C ALA A 662 37.41 -1.26 -37.08
N THR A 663 38.21 -1.04 -38.13
CA THR A 663 37.94 0.02 -39.12
C THR A 663 36.72 -0.30 -40.01
N GLY A 664 36.24 -1.56 -39.99
CA GLY A 664 35.02 -2.01 -40.67
C GLY A 664 33.81 -2.15 -39.74
N MET A 665 33.87 -1.67 -38.49
CA MET A 665 32.72 -1.76 -37.59
C MET A 665 31.64 -0.77 -38.00
N LEU A 666 30.45 -1.29 -38.32
CA LEU A 666 29.31 -0.49 -38.74
C LEU A 666 28.61 0.14 -37.54
N LEU A 667 28.24 1.40 -37.70
CA LEU A 667 27.41 2.12 -36.75
C LEU A 667 25.93 1.75 -36.94
N LEU A 668 25.23 1.64 -35.83
CA LEU A 668 23.80 1.40 -35.74
C LEU A 668 23.12 2.61 -35.08
N PRO A 669 21.84 2.86 -35.38
CA PRO A 669 21.05 3.85 -34.66
C PRO A 669 21.15 3.70 -33.14
N GLY A 670 21.47 4.79 -32.44
CA GLY A 670 21.62 4.82 -30.98
C GLY A 670 23.04 4.55 -30.47
N ASP A 671 23.99 4.23 -31.33
CA ASP A 671 25.40 4.10 -30.93
C ASP A 671 26.00 5.45 -30.49
N SER A 672 26.95 5.40 -29.56
CA SER A 672 27.74 6.58 -29.16
C SER A 672 29.23 6.32 -29.28
N VAL A 673 29.93 7.19 -29.98
CA VAL A 673 31.39 7.17 -30.14
C VAL A 673 31.97 8.30 -29.29
N VAL A 674 32.88 7.97 -28.38
CA VAL A 674 33.48 8.92 -27.44
C VAL A 674 34.99 8.95 -27.66
N ILE A 675 35.51 10.14 -27.92
CA ILE A 675 36.95 10.39 -28.05
C ILE A 675 37.44 11.00 -26.73
N PRO A 676 38.17 10.26 -25.89
CA PRO A 676 38.66 10.80 -24.63
C PRO A 676 39.82 11.76 -24.85
N ARG A 677 40.10 12.57 -23.83
CA ARG A 677 41.29 13.42 -23.77
C ARG A 677 42.54 12.58 -23.54
N GLN A 678 43.60 12.89 -24.28
CA GLN A 678 44.94 12.35 -24.03
C GLN A 678 45.41 12.83 -22.65
N THR A 679 45.74 11.89 -21.77
CA THR A 679 46.23 12.21 -20.42
C THR A 679 47.58 11.53 -20.17
N ASP A 680 48.49 12.28 -19.56
CA ASP A 680 49.81 11.80 -19.17
C ASP A 680 49.86 11.39 -17.69
N PHE A 681 48.72 10.96 -17.13
CA PHE A 681 48.60 10.57 -15.73
C PHE A 681 48.14 9.11 -15.61
N VAL A 682 48.53 8.48 -14.51
CA VAL A 682 48.05 7.17 -14.09
C VAL A 682 47.31 7.37 -12.79
N GLU A 683 46.05 6.97 -12.74
CA GLU A 683 45.26 7.01 -11.52
C GLU A 683 45.53 5.74 -10.71
N VAL A 684 45.83 5.86 -9.41
CA VAL A 684 45.93 4.72 -8.49
C VAL A 684 44.84 4.86 -7.43
N SER A 685 43.95 3.86 -7.34
CA SER A 685 42.78 3.93 -6.45
C SER A 685 42.35 2.56 -5.89
N GLY A 686 41.46 2.59 -4.89
CA GLY A 686 41.02 1.42 -4.13
C GLY A 686 41.75 1.26 -2.80
N ALA A 687 42.13 0.03 -2.43
CA ALA A 687 42.75 -0.36 -1.17
C ALA A 687 44.26 0.01 -1.09
N VAL A 688 44.61 1.24 -1.45
CA VAL A 688 45.96 1.82 -1.33
C VAL A 688 45.99 2.85 -0.21
N ASN A 689 47.16 3.07 0.40
CA ASN A 689 47.27 3.97 1.56
C ASN A 689 47.01 5.44 1.20
N ASN A 690 47.37 5.86 -0.01
CA ASN A 690 47.10 7.21 -0.51
C ASN A 690 46.65 7.18 -2.00
N PRO A 691 45.33 7.07 -2.27
CA PRO A 691 44.80 7.16 -3.64
C PRO A 691 45.14 8.50 -4.29
N GLN A 692 45.78 8.48 -5.47
CA GLN A 692 46.21 9.71 -6.16
C GLN A 692 46.43 9.51 -7.67
N MET A 693 46.48 10.62 -8.41
CA MET A 693 46.91 10.66 -9.81
C MET A 693 48.41 10.97 -9.91
N LEU A 694 49.15 10.11 -10.58
CA LEU A 694 50.60 10.21 -10.72
C LEU A 694 50.95 10.51 -12.17
N ARG A 695 51.89 11.42 -12.41
CA ARG A 695 52.38 11.65 -13.78
C ARG A 695 53.00 10.36 -14.32
N PHE A 696 52.57 9.96 -15.51
CA PHE A 696 53.08 8.80 -16.20
C PHE A 696 54.59 8.94 -16.40
N ARG A 697 55.33 7.93 -15.94
CA ARG A 697 56.75 7.72 -16.20
C ARG A 697 56.84 6.25 -16.56
N TYR A 698 57.42 5.88 -17.70
CA TYR A 698 57.55 4.50 -18.20
C TYR A 698 58.13 3.52 -17.14
N LYS A 699 57.30 3.12 -16.18
CA LYS A 699 57.62 2.45 -14.92
C LYS A 699 56.58 1.36 -14.69
N THR A 700 56.94 0.40 -13.85
CA THR A 700 56.13 -0.79 -13.62
C THR A 700 54.93 -0.49 -12.73
N PHE A 701 53.94 -1.39 -12.77
CA PHE A 701 52.78 -1.36 -11.86
C PHE A 701 53.17 -1.13 -10.39
N SER A 702 54.18 -1.86 -9.90
CA SER A 702 54.64 -1.77 -8.50
C SER A 702 55.18 -0.38 -8.13
N TYR A 703 55.80 0.33 -9.09
CA TYR A 703 56.25 1.70 -8.86
C TYR A 703 55.09 2.62 -8.50
N TYR A 704 53.97 2.52 -9.24
CA TYR A 704 52.79 3.36 -9.01
C TYR A 704 52.07 3.01 -7.70
N ILE A 705 52.01 1.72 -7.34
CA ILE A 705 51.48 1.29 -6.04
C ILE A 705 52.33 1.83 -4.88
N ASN A 706 53.66 1.76 -4.99
CA ASN A 706 54.56 2.28 -3.96
C ASN A 706 54.50 3.81 -3.86
N ALA A 707 54.42 4.50 -5.00
CA ALA A 707 54.21 5.94 -5.05
C ALA A 707 52.89 6.35 -4.37
N ALA A 708 51.85 5.51 -4.44
CA ALA A 708 50.58 5.65 -3.70
C ALA A 708 50.66 5.26 -2.21
N GLY A 709 51.86 5.16 -1.63
CA GLY A 709 52.07 4.83 -0.22
C GLY A 709 51.93 3.33 0.09
N GLY A 710 51.91 2.46 -0.93
CA GLY A 710 51.68 1.03 -0.77
C GLY A 710 50.21 0.66 -0.60
N VAL A 711 49.95 -0.61 -0.30
CA VAL A 711 48.59 -1.13 -0.12
C VAL A 711 48.16 -1.15 1.34
N LYS A 712 46.85 -1.03 1.59
CA LYS A 712 46.26 -1.21 2.94
C LYS A 712 46.34 -2.68 3.38
N GLU A 713 46.27 -2.95 4.68
CA GLU A 713 46.29 -4.32 5.23
C GLU A 713 45.16 -5.21 4.68
N ASN A 714 44.00 -4.60 4.44
CA ASN A 714 42.84 -5.25 3.87
C ASN A 714 42.89 -5.32 2.33
N ALA A 715 44.00 -5.00 1.65
CA ALA A 715 44.06 -5.02 0.20
C ALA A 715 44.25 -6.44 -0.40
N ARG A 716 43.70 -6.68 -1.60
CA ARG A 716 43.96 -7.88 -2.40
C ARG A 716 44.78 -7.53 -3.66
N LEU A 717 46.08 -7.34 -3.48
CA LEU A 717 46.98 -6.98 -4.58
C LEU A 717 46.97 -8.00 -5.74
N LYS A 718 46.80 -9.29 -5.45
CA LYS A 718 46.67 -10.36 -6.46
C LYS A 718 45.42 -10.28 -7.35
N HIS A 719 44.42 -9.49 -6.96
CA HIS A 719 43.22 -9.22 -7.76
C HIS A 719 43.18 -7.79 -8.26
N ALA A 720 44.28 -7.04 -8.10
CA ALA A 720 44.38 -5.73 -8.70
C ALA A 720 44.36 -5.86 -10.23
N TYR A 721 43.92 -4.80 -10.90
CA TYR A 721 43.88 -4.75 -12.35
C TYR A 721 44.21 -3.34 -12.84
N VAL A 722 44.71 -3.27 -14.07
CA VAL A 722 44.91 -2.01 -14.80
C VAL A 722 43.77 -1.87 -15.79
N GLN A 723 42.94 -0.85 -15.60
CA GLN A 723 41.97 -0.40 -16.59
C GLN A 723 42.65 0.59 -17.52
N TYR A 724 42.67 0.29 -18.82
CA TYR A 724 43.25 1.15 -19.86
C TYR A 724 42.27 2.24 -20.28
N PRO A 725 42.74 3.32 -20.93
CA PRO A 725 41.88 4.44 -21.29
C PRO A 725 40.79 4.08 -22.31
N ASN A 726 41.02 3.04 -23.14
CA ASN A 726 40.01 2.45 -24.02
C ASN A 726 38.95 1.59 -23.29
N GLY A 727 38.95 1.60 -21.95
CA GLY A 727 37.99 0.89 -21.08
C GLY A 727 38.29 -0.59 -20.85
N THR A 728 39.25 -1.19 -21.57
CA THR A 728 39.64 -2.59 -21.34
C THR A 728 40.39 -2.76 -20.02
N SER A 729 40.25 -3.90 -19.35
CA SER A 729 40.93 -4.17 -18.07
C SER A 729 41.82 -5.40 -18.16
N LYS A 730 43.07 -5.30 -17.69
CA LYS A 730 43.98 -6.46 -17.53
C LYS A 730 44.24 -6.72 -16.05
N PRO A 731 43.89 -7.91 -15.53
CA PRO A 731 44.17 -8.26 -14.14
C PRO A 731 45.65 -8.62 -13.94
N VAL A 732 46.12 -8.47 -12.70
CA VAL A 732 47.35 -9.10 -12.24
C VAL A 732 47.15 -10.61 -12.27
N SER A 733 48.05 -11.30 -12.96
CA SER A 733 48.03 -12.77 -13.07
C SER A 733 49.19 -13.37 -12.29
N THR A 734 48.98 -14.52 -11.66
CA THR A 734 50.02 -15.23 -10.92
C THR A 734 50.40 -16.51 -11.67
N PHE A 735 51.70 -16.71 -11.91
CA PHE A 735 52.26 -17.92 -12.51
C PHE A 735 53.09 -18.67 -11.45
N LEU A 736 52.75 -19.93 -11.15
CA LEU A 736 53.21 -20.64 -9.94
C LEU A 736 52.93 -19.84 -8.64
N PHE A 737 53.09 -20.47 -7.46
CA PHE A 737 52.67 -19.87 -6.18
C PHE A 737 53.37 -18.54 -5.79
N PHE A 738 54.41 -18.09 -6.53
CA PHE A 738 55.27 -16.98 -6.10
C PHE A 738 55.51 -15.89 -7.16
N ILE A 739 55.27 -16.14 -8.46
CA ILE A 739 55.62 -15.18 -9.53
C ILE A 739 54.37 -14.41 -9.96
N HIS A 740 54.33 -13.12 -9.63
CA HIS A 740 53.24 -12.22 -10.02
C HIS A 740 53.61 -11.48 -11.30
N ASN A 741 52.81 -11.65 -12.35
CA ASN A 741 52.94 -10.90 -13.59
C ASN A 741 52.01 -9.70 -13.56
N TYR A 742 52.60 -8.51 -13.50
CA TYR A 742 51.88 -7.24 -13.44
C TYR A 742 51.67 -6.66 -14.85
N PRO A 743 50.45 -6.21 -15.21
CA PRO A 743 50.19 -5.60 -16.50
C PRO A 743 51.05 -4.35 -16.73
N LYS A 744 51.43 -4.10 -17.99
CA LYS A 744 52.07 -2.85 -18.39
C LYS A 744 51.08 -1.70 -18.16
N VAL A 745 51.56 -0.62 -17.55
CA VAL A 745 50.80 0.61 -17.33
C VAL A 745 51.03 1.54 -18.52
N LEU A 746 49.95 2.11 -19.07
CA LEU A 746 49.98 3.07 -20.18
C LEU A 746 49.54 4.46 -19.68
N PRO A 747 49.85 5.56 -20.39
CA PRO A 747 49.26 6.88 -20.11
C PRO A 747 47.73 6.79 -20.03
N GLY A 748 47.12 7.46 -19.05
CA GLY A 748 45.68 7.43 -18.79
C GLY A 748 45.14 6.16 -18.13
N SER A 749 46.01 5.19 -17.79
CA SER A 749 45.57 3.96 -17.12
C SER A 749 45.12 4.21 -15.68
N LYS A 750 44.14 3.44 -15.22
CA LYS A 750 43.67 3.41 -13.84
C LYS A 750 44.04 2.07 -13.20
N ILE A 751 44.88 2.12 -12.17
CA ILE A 751 45.23 0.98 -11.33
C ILE A 751 44.22 0.86 -10.20
N MET A 752 43.50 -0.26 -10.18
CA MET A 752 42.47 -0.56 -9.18
C MET A 752 42.94 -1.68 -8.26
N VAL A 753 43.01 -1.42 -6.95
CA VAL A 753 43.31 -2.43 -5.94
C VAL A 753 42.04 -2.73 -5.13
N PRO A 754 41.45 -3.93 -5.23
CA PRO A 754 40.25 -4.26 -4.48
C PRO A 754 40.55 -4.59 -3.01
N GLU A 755 39.56 -4.41 -2.14
CA GLU A 755 39.61 -4.81 -0.73
C GLU A 755 39.37 -6.33 -0.55
N LYS A 756 39.85 -6.88 0.56
CA LYS A 756 39.56 -8.23 1.05
C LYS A 756 38.11 -8.22 1.55
N SER A 757 37.22 -8.85 0.80
CA SER A 757 35.89 -9.20 1.29
C SER A 757 36.05 -10.06 2.55
N PRO A 758 35.30 -9.80 3.65
CA PRO A 758 35.23 -10.74 4.77
C PRO A 758 34.54 -12.02 4.28
N ASP A 759 35.33 -12.96 3.79
CA ASP A 759 34.84 -14.26 3.34
C ASP A 759 34.26 -15.02 4.54
N LEU A 760 32.92 -15.08 4.65
CA LEU A 760 32.16 -16.08 5.41
C LEU A 760 32.28 -17.46 4.71
N ARG A 761 33.51 -17.93 4.51
CA ARG A 761 33.78 -19.25 3.96
C ARG A 761 34.24 -20.15 5.10
N PHE A 762 33.37 -21.09 5.49
CA PHE A 762 33.71 -22.22 6.36
C PHE A 762 34.99 -22.88 5.84
N LYS A 763 36.08 -22.74 6.59
CA LYS A 763 37.27 -23.57 6.41
C LYS A 763 37.17 -24.71 7.42
N LEU A 764 36.90 -25.91 6.94
CA LEU A 764 37.05 -27.13 7.75
C LEU A 764 38.51 -27.22 8.20
N GLY A 765 38.74 -27.31 9.51
CA GLY A 765 40.06 -27.42 10.10
C GLY A 765 40.64 -28.83 9.94
N PHE A 766 41.97 -28.95 10.01
CA PHE A 766 42.67 -30.24 9.92
C PHE A 766 42.17 -31.27 10.97
N GLY A 767 41.69 -30.80 12.13
CA GLY A 767 41.06 -31.63 13.15
C GLY A 767 39.71 -32.22 12.73
N GLU A 768 38.91 -31.50 11.95
CA GLU A 768 37.59 -31.96 11.47
C GLU A 768 37.76 -32.97 10.32
N VAL A 769 38.76 -32.76 9.46
CA VAL A 769 39.16 -33.74 8.42
C VAL A 769 39.72 -35.02 9.04
N SER A 770 40.55 -34.89 10.09
CA SER A 770 41.07 -36.02 10.86
C SER A 770 39.95 -36.82 11.53
N GLY A 771 38.95 -36.14 12.12
CA GLY A 771 37.79 -36.79 12.75
C GLY A 771 36.93 -37.58 11.77
N ILE A 772 36.73 -37.07 10.56
CA ILE A 772 36.00 -37.79 9.50
C ILE A 772 36.79 -39.02 9.03
N ALA A 773 38.11 -38.90 8.88
CA ALA A 773 38.97 -40.02 8.49
C ALA A 773 39.02 -41.13 9.55
N THR A 774 39.08 -40.77 10.85
CA THR A 774 39.05 -41.75 11.96
C THR A 774 37.70 -42.43 12.09
N ALA A 775 36.60 -41.71 11.89
CA ALA A 775 35.28 -42.31 11.88
C ALA A 775 35.10 -43.31 10.72
N LEU A 776 35.65 -43.00 9.54
CA LEU A 776 35.64 -43.89 8.38
C LEU A 776 36.51 -45.14 8.59
N THR A 777 37.70 -45.01 9.16
CA THR A 777 38.56 -46.17 9.45
C THR A 777 37.98 -47.06 10.55
N ALA A 778 37.35 -46.49 11.58
CA ALA A 778 36.63 -47.25 12.59
C ALA A 778 35.43 -48.01 11.99
N LEU A 779 34.70 -47.39 11.06
CA LEU A 779 33.59 -48.04 10.37
C LEU A 779 34.08 -49.19 9.48
N ILE A 780 35.17 -49.01 8.74
CA ILE A 780 35.78 -50.06 7.91
C ILE A 780 36.31 -51.19 8.79
N GLY A 781 36.92 -50.88 9.94
CA GLY A 781 37.36 -51.89 10.91
C GLY A 781 36.19 -52.68 11.51
N LEU A 782 35.08 -52.01 11.84
CA LEU A 782 33.87 -52.67 12.34
C LEU A 782 33.24 -53.59 11.27
N ILE A 783 33.19 -53.14 10.01
CA ILE A 783 32.71 -53.94 8.88
C ILE A 783 33.62 -55.16 8.67
N ALA A 784 34.95 -55.00 8.76
CA ALA A 784 35.91 -56.10 8.61
C ALA A 784 35.80 -57.14 9.74
N VAL A 785 35.53 -56.71 10.98
CA VAL A 785 35.32 -57.61 12.15
C VAL A 785 33.97 -58.31 12.09
N ILE A 786 32.92 -57.68 11.55
CA ILE A 786 31.60 -58.30 11.35
C ILE A 786 31.61 -59.26 10.14
N SER A 787 32.56 -59.13 9.21
CA SER A 787 32.70 -59.99 8.03
C SER A 787 33.59 -61.23 8.21
N LYS A 788 33.94 -61.60 9.46
CA LYS A 788 34.77 -62.78 9.77
C LYS A 788 34.09 -63.75 10.73
#